data_AF-A0A2N9MFY0-F1
#
_entry.id   AF-A0A2N9MFY0-F1
#
_cell.length_a   1.000
_cell.length_b   1.000
_cell.length_c   1.000
_cell.angle_alpha   90.00
_cell.angle_beta   90.00
_cell.angle_gamma   90.00
#
_symmetry.space_group_name_H-M   'P 1'
#
loop_
_entity.id
_entity.type
_entity.pdbx_description
1 polymer ?
#
loop_
_entity_poly.entity_id
_entity_poly.type
_entity_poly.pdbx_seq_one_letter_code
_entity_poly.pdbx_strand_id
1 'polypeptide(L)'
;MSVRKKQDQEAGVGLILAIFALLLLSGIALAMVFSSNTETSISVNYRDKHSAIYGALAGLQEARDRIHPLTGDLGVGANLSARGLKIVPTGLPSTSGASGAYVLYLINPAPGETVAPWNPSNKYFDTELCHESYFVNNLGVTGYPTVAAGTPCPATTASVPSGSAWYAWYDNSQSARGTGDAATLEAAYQLKDANGNKIPLTYKWVRITLKSDNMTPVNVGTAPYGNQVCWNGSHEQQLPAGYQTSCTALTTSVTGPVTNIAVTASGSGYTSVPTVTLSGGAGSGATATAVVDQLPQGLTSVTITNPGVGYTSNPAVTITPTDGNGSGAIVNATVSDTEPVVSVGPSGATWATPPACYASGNTPTVIFTPASATATANMTGNSCIYSYQASGSCDGKNDTGAVTANNGTGSGFAGAVTAGSNKKADGSYTPSNPGNYTAVPTTFSVASPCENVSITPTYGIQINTVTIPQNGGGSYTPGSPPTVTFGTYSPKGGLPGAKATLSTGPTGIVNSLTIPVNGGGSGYDANPILIIAAPPCTPGPGCVTATGTASIATDYGVVSITLTNGGSGYSQANPPTVTFSGGGGGSGAQATATVGSSGNTMGPVSLLTALAVTPSGSRAMAQMETGVLYNSYTFGLGGALTLIGPNPNFGTPHSNNFQMIGTDCPTCAPVPSGCNTTALPSIDAIGIDDPTKATNPSAVQTILGDLAKPNNYLGANSAPDVVNANLGNLSASELNLFMGQVASAATNVYGTPTASVNNPTINLGTAANPAIDFVYGNYSMGPSTGYGILAVTGTLTFSGDYSWNGMILVIGNGASIMSGGGNGQIVGGVYVANTSGNSFGSPSVSWNGGGGNGIQYDHCWADYMLSKIPPLVPAASPSALQIISLRTLFY
;
A
#
# COMPACT_ATOMS: atom_id res chain seq x y z
N MET A 1 -9.09 -111.09 -24.63
CA MET A 1 -7.85 -110.33 -24.34
C MET A 1 -7.92 -109.00 -25.09
N SER A 2 -8.55 -107.93 -24.55
CA SER A 2 -8.49 -106.59 -25.19
C SER A 2 -8.99 -105.37 -24.38
N VAL A 3 -9.63 -105.50 -23.20
CA VAL A 3 -10.24 -104.32 -22.55
C VAL A 3 -9.46 -103.79 -21.32
N ARG A 4 -8.52 -104.57 -20.77
CA ARG A 4 -7.81 -104.20 -19.52
C ARG A 4 -6.51 -103.40 -19.69
N LYS A 5 -6.07 -103.10 -20.92
CA LYS A 5 -4.77 -102.42 -21.19
C LYS A 5 -4.87 -100.94 -21.55
N LYS A 6 -6.09 -100.36 -21.64
CA LYS A 6 -6.29 -98.97 -22.08
C LYS A 6 -6.47 -97.94 -20.94
N GLN A 7 -6.70 -98.38 -19.70
CA GLN A 7 -6.87 -97.47 -18.55
C GLN A 7 -5.54 -97.02 -17.90
N ASP A 8 -4.43 -97.74 -18.13
CA ASP A 8 -3.12 -97.40 -17.53
C ASP A 8 -2.36 -96.28 -18.27
N GLN A 9 -2.85 -95.81 -19.44
CA GLN A 9 -2.19 -94.75 -20.23
C GLN A 9 -2.76 -93.34 -20.02
N GLU A 10 -3.90 -93.18 -19.34
CA GLU A 10 -4.47 -91.84 -19.05
C GLU A 10 -4.05 -91.27 -17.69
N ALA A 11 -3.61 -92.13 -16.76
CA ALA A 11 -3.14 -91.70 -15.44
C ALA A 11 -1.90 -90.79 -15.51
N GLY A 12 -1.01 -90.99 -16.49
CA GLY A 12 0.17 -90.15 -16.69
C GLY A 12 -0.14 -88.75 -17.24
N VAL A 13 -1.10 -88.64 -18.16
CA VAL A 13 -1.54 -87.35 -18.72
C VAL A 13 -2.34 -86.55 -17.70
N GLY A 14 -3.19 -87.22 -16.90
CA GLY A 14 -3.88 -86.60 -15.77
C GLY A 14 -2.92 -86.05 -14.72
N LEU A 15 -1.82 -86.76 -14.43
CA LEU A 15 -0.77 -86.28 -13.52
C LEU A 15 -0.04 -85.05 -14.08
N ILE A 16 0.32 -85.04 -15.38
CA ILE A 16 1.02 -83.89 -16.00
C ILE A 16 0.10 -82.67 -16.06
N LEU A 17 -1.19 -82.83 -16.40
CA LEU A 17 -2.16 -81.73 -16.37
C LEU A 17 -2.37 -81.21 -14.95
N ALA A 18 -2.43 -82.10 -13.95
CA ALA A 18 -2.53 -81.71 -12.55
C ALA A 18 -1.27 -80.95 -12.09
N ILE A 19 -0.07 -81.38 -12.48
CA ILE A 19 1.18 -80.69 -12.17
C ILE A 19 1.25 -79.33 -12.86
N PHE A 20 0.90 -79.24 -14.15
CA PHE A 20 0.86 -77.97 -14.87
C PHE A 20 -0.18 -77.01 -14.27
N ALA A 21 -1.37 -77.49 -13.93
CA ALA A 21 -2.40 -76.69 -13.28
C ALA A 21 -1.95 -76.20 -11.89
N LEU A 22 -1.31 -77.06 -11.08
CA LEU A 22 -0.74 -76.69 -9.79
C LEU A 22 0.42 -75.71 -9.92
N LEU A 23 1.25 -75.83 -10.97
CA LEU A 23 2.36 -74.92 -11.23
C LEU A 23 1.85 -73.55 -11.67
N LEU A 24 0.79 -73.50 -12.50
CA LEU A 24 0.08 -72.27 -12.86
C LEU A 24 -0.57 -71.61 -11.65
N LEU A 25 -1.28 -72.37 -10.81
CA LEU A 25 -1.89 -71.87 -9.57
C LEU A 25 -0.84 -71.34 -8.59
N SER A 26 0.30 -72.02 -8.47
CA SER A 26 1.43 -71.57 -7.64
C SER A 26 2.07 -70.28 -8.19
N GLY A 27 2.20 -70.15 -9.51
CA GLY A 27 2.70 -68.94 -10.16
C GLY A 27 1.79 -67.73 -9.96
N ILE A 28 0.47 -67.93 -10.05
CA ILE A 28 -0.53 -66.88 -9.79
C ILE A 28 -0.53 -66.50 -8.30
N ALA A 29 -0.45 -67.48 -7.39
CA ALA A 29 -0.36 -67.22 -5.95
C ALA A 29 0.89 -66.41 -5.58
N LEU A 30 2.06 -66.75 -6.16
CA LEU A 30 3.30 -66.02 -5.95
C LEU A 30 3.22 -64.59 -6.51
N ALA A 31 2.65 -64.40 -7.70
CA ALA A 31 2.45 -63.09 -8.29
C ALA A 31 1.53 -62.19 -7.45
N MET A 32 0.45 -62.73 -6.88
CA MET A 32 -0.43 -62.00 -5.95
C MET A 32 0.30 -61.61 -4.66
N VAL A 33 1.17 -62.46 -4.11
CA VAL A 33 2.00 -62.14 -2.94
C VAL A 33 2.99 -61.02 -3.25
N PHE A 34 3.67 -61.07 -4.40
CA PHE A 34 4.57 -59.98 -4.82
C PHE A 34 3.82 -58.67 -5.08
N SER A 35 2.64 -58.71 -5.70
CA SER A 35 1.79 -57.54 -5.90
C SER A 35 1.38 -56.93 -4.57
N SER A 36 0.93 -57.75 -3.61
CA SER A 36 0.50 -57.30 -2.29
C SER A 36 1.66 -56.71 -1.47
N ASN A 37 2.85 -57.33 -1.50
CA ASN A 37 4.04 -56.78 -0.86
C ASN A 37 4.47 -55.45 -1.50
N THR A 38 4.37 -55.34 -2.83
CA THR A 38 4.68 -54.09 -3.56
C THR A 38 3.70 -52.99 -3.19
N GLU A 39 2.39 -53.24 -3.22
CA GLU A 39 1.36 -52.29 -2.77
C GLU A 39 1.56 -51.87 -1.31
N THR A 40 1.88 -52.82 -0.43
CA THR A 40 2.15 -52.53 0.99
C THR A 40 3.36 -51.61 1.14
N SER A 41 4.47 -51.90 0.43
CA SER A 41 5.67 -51.04 0.46
C SER A 41 5.43 -49.65 -0.13
N ILE A 42 4.68 -49.54 -1.23
CA ILE A 42 4.27 -48.25 -1.81
C ILE A 42 3.41 -47.47 -0.81
N SER A 43 2.43 -48.13 -0.18
CA SER A 43 1.55 -47.51 0.80
C SER A 43 2.32 -47.00 2.03
N VAL A 44 3.28 -47.78 2.53
CA VAL A 44 4.15 -47.37 3.64
C VAL A 44 5.02 -46.18 3.25
N ASN A 45 5.65 -46.20 2.06
CA ASN A 45 6.45 -45.08 1.56
C ASN A 45 5.62 -43.81 1.36
N TYR A 46 4.40 -43.95 0.82
CA TYR A 46 3.48 -42.83 0.64
C TYR A 46 3.06 -42.23 1.98
N ARG A 47 2.66 -43.08 2.94
CA ARG A 47 2.29 -42.63 4.29
C ARG A 47 3.46 -41.94 4.99
N ASP A 48 4.65 -42.50 4.88
CA ASP A 48 5.86 -41.96 5.49
C ASP A 48 6.26 -40.62 4.88
N LYS A 49 6.14 -40.45 3.55
CA LYS A 49 6.34 -39.17 2.87
C LYS A 49 5.33 -38.12 3.32
N HIS A 50 4.05 -38.50 3.47
CA HIS A 50 3.02 -37.62 4.04
C HIS A 50 3.35 -37.20 5.47
N SER A 51 3.79 -38.14 6.31
CA SER A 51 4.24 -37.82 7.68
C SER A 51 5.42 -36.84 7.70
N ALA A 52 6.36 -36.95 6.75
CA ALA A 52 7.44 -35.98 6.60
C ALA A 52 6.89 -34.58 6.24
N ILE A 53 5.95 -34.48 5.29
CA ILE A 53 5.34 -33.20 4.89
C ILE A 53 4.61 -32.55 6.07
N TYR A 54 3.79 -33.29 6.80
CA TYR A 54 3.11 -32.78 7.99
C TYR A 54 4.10 -32.35 9.07
N GLY A 55 5.21 -33.07 9.23
CA GLY A 55 6.30 -32.67 10.12
C GLY A 55 6.90 -31.32 9.76
N ALA A 56 7.17 -31.09 8.47
CA ALA A 56 7.73 -29.83 7.99
C ALA A 56 6.73 -28.67 8.19
N LEU A 57 5.45 -28.89 7.86
CA LEU A 57 4.39 -27.92 8.09
C LEU A 57 4.21 -27.58 9.57
N ALA A 58 4.27 -28.59 10.46
CA ALA A 58 4.20 -28.37 11.90
C ALA A 58 5.37 -27.52 12.42
N GLY A 59 6.58 -27.76 11.92
CA GLY A 59 7.75 -26.92 12.24
C GLY A 59 7.54 -25.47 11.80
N LEU A 60 6.98 -25.21 10.61
CA LEU A 60 6.67 -23.86 10.15
C LEU A 60 5.65 -23.15 11.07
N GLN A 61 4.61 -23.86 11.51
CA GLN A 61 3.59 -23.31 12.41
C GLN A 61 4.18 -22.99 13.79
N GLU A 62 5.00 -23.89 14.34
CA GLU A 62 5.68 -23.66 15.61
C GLU A 62 6.61 -22.44 15.55
N ALA A 63 7.45 -22.36 14.52
CA ALA A 63 8.33 -21.21 14.33
C ALA A 63 7.52 -19.91 14.20
N ARG A 64 6.41 -19.93 13.45
CA ARG A 64 5.52 -18.78 13.30
C ARG A 64 4.93 -18.33 14.64
N ASP A 65 4.43 -19.24 15.46
CA ASP A 65 3.83 -18.89 16.76
C ASP A 65 4.90 -18.34 17.73
N ARG A 66 6.14 -18.83 17.65
CA ARG A 66 7.26 -18.37 18.50
C ARG A 66 7.82 -17.01 18.11
N ILE A 67 7.87 -16.70 16.82
CA ILE A 67 8.30 -15.38 16.33
C ILE A 67 7.18 -14.32 16.38
N HIS A 68 6.01 -14.68 16.93
CA HIS A 68 4.90 -13.75 17.09
C HIS A 68 5.33 -12.52 17.91
N PRO A 69 5.12 -11.28 17.42
CA PRO A 69 5.66 -10.07 18.05
C PRO A 69 5.17 -9.83 19.49
N LEU A 70 3.89 -10.11 19.78
CA LEU A 70 3.29 -9.91 21.11
C LEU A 70 3.37 -11.12 22.05
N THR A 71 3.01 -12.30 21.58
CA THR A 71 2.85 -13.49 22.42
C THR A 71 4.03 -14.45 22.35
N GLY A 72 4.82 -14.40 21.27
CA GLY A 72 5.89 -15.33 20.98
C GLY A 72 7.10 -15.10 21.86
N ASP A 73 7.74 -16.18 22.32
CA ASP A 73 8.94 -16.10 23.15
C ASP A 73 10.18 -15.60 22.41
N LEU A 74 10.16 -15.62 21.07
CA LEU A 74 11.18 -15.04 20.21
C LEU A 74 10.81 -13.64 19.70
N GLY A 75 9.63 -13.10 20.04
CA GLY A 75 9.09 -11.81 19.58
C GLY A 75 9.69 -10.54 20.22
N VAL A 76 9.42 -9.38 19.61
CA VAL A 76 9.89 -8.05 20.02
C VAL A 76 9.05 -7.48 21.19
N GLY A 77 9.19 -8.06 22.39
CA GLY A 77 8.43 -7.59 23.55
C GLY A 77 8.84 -8.09 24.92
N ALA A 78 9.70 -9.11 25.01
CA ALA A 78 10.18 -9.61 26.30
C ALA A 78 11.58 -9.08 26.62
N ASN A 79 11.78 -8.79 27.90
CA ASN A 79 12.96 -8.30 28.60
C ASN A 79 14.25 -9.14 28.38
N LEU A 80 14.76 -9.21 27.14
CA LEU A 80 15.93 -10.01 26.74
C LEU A 80 17.14 -9.16 26.33
N SER A 81 16.96 -7.84 26.16
CA SER A 81 18.06 -6.88 25.92
C SER A 81 19.05 -6.80 27.09
N ALA A 82 18.63 -7.15 28.31
CA ALA A 82 19.50 -7.28 29.47
C ALA A 82 20.36 -8.56 29.48
N ARG A 83 20.18 -9.48 28.53
CA ARG A 83 20.79 -10.83 28.50
C ARG A 83 21.39 -11.27 27.16
N GLY A 84 21.51 -10.36 26.19
CA GLY A 84 22.31 -10.57 24.97
C GLY A 84 21.71 -11.44 23.85
N LEU A 85 20.47 -11.96 24.00
CA LEU A 85 19.79 -12.68 22.91
C LEU A 85 18.81 -11.74 22.19
N LYS A 86 19.27 -11.12 21.10
CA LYS A 86 18.40 -10.66 20.00
C LYS A 86 18.18 -11.87 19.09
N ILE A 87 16.96 -12.41 18.96
CA ILE A 87 16.77 -13.74 18.32
C ILE A 87 16.11 -13.67 16.94
N VAL A 88 15.04 -12.90 16.74
CA VAL A 88 14.42 -12.78 15.40
C VAL A 88 15.22 -11.81 14.53
N PRO A 89 15.56 -12.19 13.27
CA PRO A 89 16.28 -11.30 12.37
C PRO A 89 15.55 -9.97 12.16
N THR A 90 16.26 -8.86 12.36
CA THR A 90 15.76 -7.49 12.13
C THR A 90 16.40 -6.83 10.91
N GLY A 91 17.33 -7.52 10.26
CA GLY A 91 17.92 -7.12 8.98
C GLY A 91 18.04 -8.32 8.05
N LEU A 92 18.22 -8.05 6.75
CA LEU A 92 18.48 -9.11 5.79
C LEU A 92 19.77 -9.88 6.15
N PRO A 93 19.86 -11.19 5.86
CA PRO A 93 21.04 -11.97 6.18
C PRO A 93 22.33 -11.36 5.62
N SER A 94 23.39 -11.32 6.44
CA SER A 94 24.70 -10.74 6.11
C SER A 94 25.85 -11.59 6.68
N THR A 95 26.99 -11.62 5.99
CA THR A 95 28.22 -12.25 6.51
C THR A 95 28.90 -11.44 7.63
N SER A 96 28.49 -10.19 7.84
CA SER A 96 29.07 -9.30 8.85
C SER A 96 28.56 -9.54 10.28
N GLY A 97 27.41 -10.21 10.43
CA GLY A 97 26.75 -10.39 11.73
C GLY A 97 26.35 -9.09 12.44
N ALA A 98 26.17 -7.99 11.70
CA ALA A 98 25.63 -6.74 12.25
C ALA A 98 24.33 -7.02 13.02
N SER A 99 24.06 -6.25 14.09
CA SER A 99 22.97 -6.52 15.06
C SER A 99 21.62 -6.85 14.40
N GLY A 100 21.31 -8.15 14.26
CA GLY A 100 20.04 -8.65 13.69
C GLY A 100 20.06 -9.05 12.21
N ALA A 101 21.20 -8.94 11.51
CA ALA A 101 21.39 -9.27 10.10
C ALA A 101 21.99 -10.67 9.92
N TYR A 102 21.22 -11.71 10.25
CA TYR A 102 21.64 -13.13 10.19
C TYR A 102 20.43 -14.04 9.89
N VAL A 103 20.71 -15.31 9.64
CA VAL A 103 19.72 -16.40 9.56
C VAL A 103 19.50 -17.01 10.94
N LEU A 104 18.26 -17.18 11.40
CA LEU A 104 17.98 -17.92 12.64
C LEU A 104 17.57 -19.36 12.31
N TYR A 105 18.22 -20.35 12.90
CA TYR A 105 17.79 -21.75 12.85
C TYR A 105 17.16 -22.19 14.17
N LEU A 106 15.89 -22.54 14.15
CA LEU A 106 15.25 -23.28 15.23
C LEU A 106 15.52 -24.78 15.02
N ILE A 107 16.37 -25.41 15.82
CA ILE A 107 16.75 -26.83 15.70
C ILE A 107 15.99 -27.70 16.70
N ASN A 108 15.73 -28.95 16.35
CA ASN A 108 15.02 -29.92 17.17
C ASN A 108 15.73 -31.30 17.14
N PRO A 109 16.90 -31.42 17.78
CA PRO A 109 17.62 -32.69 17.87
C PRO A 109 16.96 -33.68 18.84
N ALA A 110 16.95 -34.96 18.49
CA ALA A 110 16.68 -36.02 19.45
C ALA A 110 17.87 -36.18 20.44
N PRO A 111 17.69 -36.83 21.60
CA PRO A 111 18.80 -37.09 22.51
C PRO A 111 19.98 -37.80 21.82
N GLY A 112 21.16 -37.18 21.85
CA GLY A 112 22.38 -37.70 21.19
C GLY A 112 22.47 -37.43 19.69
N GLU A 113 21.48 -36.77 19.09
CA GLU A 113 21.49 -36.36 17.68
C GLU A 113 22.14 -34.98 17.52
N THR A 114 22.89 -34.78 16.43
CA THR A 114 23.44 -33.47 16.07
C THR A 114 22.70 -32.91 14.87
N VAL A 115 21.96 -31.83 15.06
CA VAL A 115 21.32 -31.06 13.98
C VAL A 115 22.10 -29.77 13.76
N ALA A 116 22.80 -29.67 12.64
CA ALA A 116 23.61 -28.50 12.29
C ALA A 116 23.40 -28.12 10.81
N PRO A 117 22.33 -27.37 10.48
CA PRO A 117 21.94 -27.06 9.10
C PRO A 117 22.97 -26.20 8.36
N TRP A 118 23.78 -25.43 9.07
CA TRP A 118 24.87 -24.61 8.54
C TRP A 118 26.16 -25.40 8.23
N ASN A 119 26.23 -26.69 8.57
CA ASN A 119 27.42 -27.52 8.34
C ASN A 119 27.16 -28.47 7.15
N PRO A 120 27.86 -28.30 6.01
CA PRO A 120 27.70 -29.17 4.84
C PRO A 120 27.96 -30.66 5.10
N SER A 121 28.74 -31.00 6.13
CA SER A 121 29.00 -32.41 6.50
C SER A 121 27.90 -33.03 7.37
N ASN A 122 26.90 -32.26 7.81
CA ASN A 122 25.81 -32.76 8.64
C ASN A 122 24.70 -33.38 7.77
N LYS A 123 24.13 -34.51 8.23
CA LYS A 123 23.01 -35.19 7.55
C LYS A 123 21.77 -34.29 7.34
N TYR A 124 21.61 -33.27 8.17
CA TYR A 124 20.51 -32.30 8.15
C TYR A 124 20.95 -30.95 7.60
N PHE A 125 22.00 -30.91 6.78
CA PHE A 125 22.43 -29.72 6.04
C PHE A 125 21.24 -29.05 5.31
N ASP A 126 21.20 -27.71 5.33
CA ASP A 126 20.23 -26.92 4.58
C ASP A 126 20.56 -26.97 3.09
N THR A 127 19.87 -27.86 2.39
CA THR A 127 20.04 -28.07 0.94
C THR A 127 19.23 -27.10 0.09
N GLU A 128 18.64 -26.05 0.67
CA GLU A 128 17.88 -25.01 -0.04
C GLU A 128 18.68 -23.71 -0.23
N LEU A 129 19.73 -23.46 0.58
CA LEU A 129 20.49 -22.20 0.57
C LEU A 129 20.99 -21.77 -0.82
N CYS A 130 21.41 -22.70 -1.67
CA CYS A 130 21.94 -22.41 -3.01
C CYS A 130 20.85 -22.22 -4.09
N HIS A 131 19.58 -22.49 -3.77
CA HIS A 131 18.44 -22.23 -4.66
C HIS A 131 17.88 -20.82 -4.48
N GLU A 132 18.20 -20.18 -3.36
CA GLU A 132 17.79 -18.82 -3.07
C GLU A 132 18.81 -17.83 -3.62
N SER A 133 18.42 -17.09 -4.66
CA SER A 133 19.33 -16.23 -5.42
C SER A 133 19.93 -15.12 -4.57
N TYR A 134 19.27 -14.70 -3.48
CA TYR A 134 19.85 -13.75 -2.52
C TYR A 134 21.13 -14.29 -1.89
N PHE A 135 21.15 -15.55 -1.45
CA PHE A 135 22.35 -16.14 -0.83
C PHE A 135 23.48 -16.29 -1.85
N VAL A 136 23.13 -16.61 -3.09
CA VAL A 136 24.09 -16.74 -4.19
C VAL A 136 24.74 -15.40 -4.53
N ASN A 137 23.92 -14.36 -4.74
CA ASN A 137 24.38 -13.08 -5.25
C ASN A 137 24.96 -12.17 -4.15
N ASN A 138 24.51 -12.31 -2.90
CA ASN A 138 24.85 -11.37 -1.83
C ASN A 138 25.71 -11.98 -0.71
N LEU A 139 25.75 -13.31 -0.58
CA LEU A 139 26.46 -13.99 0.52
C LEU A 139 27.51 -15.01 0.06
N GLY A 140 27.81 -15.05 -1.24
CA GLY A 140 28.91 -15.86 -1.78
C GLY A 140 28.64 -17.36 -1.80
N VAL A 141 27.37 -17.78 -1.81
CA VAL A 141 26.98 -19.19 -1.99
C VAL A 141 27.03 -19.54 -3.48
N THR A 142 27.56 -20.71 -3.85
CA THR A 142 27.50 -21.21 -5.22
C THR A 142 26.15 -21.90 -5.46
N GLY A 143 25.36 -21.45 -6.44
CA GLY A 143 23.98 -21.92 -6.67
C GLY A 143 23.47 -21.77 -8.11
N TYR A 144 22.14 -21.73 -8.29
CA TYR A 144 21.50 -21.63 -9.62
C TYR A 144 22.10 -20.49 -10.48
N PRO A 145 22.37 -20.68 -11.79
CA PRO A 145 21.99 -21.82 -12.64
C PRO A 145 22.94 -23.01 -12.61
N THR A 146 24.02 -22.99 -11.81
CA THR A 146 25.00 -24.09 -11.78
C THR A 146 24.47 -25.37 -11.12
N VAL A 147 23.41 -25.24 -10.32
CA VAL A 147 22.63 -26.35 -9.74
C VAL A 147 21.25 -26.36 -10.38
N ALA A 148 20.85 -27.48 -10.97
CA ALA A 148 19.55 -27.60 -11.64
C ALA A 148 18.40 -27.50 -10.62
N ALA A 149 17.29 -26.87 -11.03
CA ALA A 149 16.09 -26.78 -10.22
C ALA A 149 15.61 -28.16 -9.76
N GLY A 150 15.26 -28.31 -8.48
CA GLY A 150 14.84 -29.58 -7.88
C GLY A 150 15.98 -30.54 -7.52
N THR A 151 17.25 -30.13 -7.63
CA THR A 151 18.41 -30.92 -7.16
C THR A 151 18.92 -30.35 -5.82
N PRO A 152 19.09 -31.15 -4.74
CA PRO A 152 19.61 -30.65 -3.47
C PRO A 152 20.97 -29.97 -3.60
N CYS A 153 21.22 -28.90 -2.82
CA CYS A 153 22.53 -28.25 -2.81
C CYS A 153 23.67 -29.24 -2.50
N PRO A 154 24.80 -29.18 -3.22
CA PRO A 154 25.96 -30.02 -2.93
C PRO A 154 26.42 -29.84 -1.49
N ALA A 155 26.81 -30.93 -0.81
CA ALA A 155 27.33 -30.89 0.55
C ALA A 155 28.79 -30.40 0.58
N THR A 156 29.02 -29.12 0.26
CA THR A 156 30.35 -28.49 0.15
C THR A 156 30.42 -27.17 0.88
N THR A 157 31.63 -26.71 1.20
CA THR A 157 31.85 -25.38 1.83
C THR A 157 31.46 -24.21 0.94
N ALA A 158 31.34 -24.41 -0.37
CA ALA A 158 30.84 -23.39 -1.31
C ALA A 158 29.30 -23.24 -1.26
N SER A 159 28.61 -24.16 -0.60
CA SER A 159 27.14 -24.17 -0.50
C SER A 159 26.60 -23.43 0.72
N VAL A 160 27.48 -22.76 1.47
CA VAL A 160 27.14 -21.93 2.64
C VAL A 160 27.94 -20.63 2.62
N PRO A 161 27.40 -19.54 3.19
CA PRO A 161 28.17 -18.31 3.36
C PRO A 161 29.42 -18.54 4.22
N SER A 162 30.49 -17.80 3.94
CA SER A 162 31.75 -17.90 4.68
C SER A 162 31.63 -17.34 6.11
N GLY A 163 32.30 -17.99 7.07
CA GLY A 163 32.34 -17.57 8.47
C GLY A 163 31.13 -18.04 9.28
N SER A 164 31.05 -17.64 10.55
CA SER A 164 29.99 -18.05 11.48
C SER A 164 29.02 -16.93 11.86
N ALA A 165 29.25 -15.71 11.37
CA ALA A 165 28.46 -14.53 11.75
C ALA A 165 27.13 -14.40 11.00
N TRP A 166 26.93 -15.18 9.93
CA TRP A 166 25.73 -15.14 9.10
C TRP A 166 24.54 -15.93 9.66
N TYR A 167 24.75 -16.76 10.69
CA TYR A 167 23.69 -17.56 11.31
C TYR A 167 23.72 -17.51 12.83
N ALA A 168 22.54 -17.71 13.41
CA ALA A 168 22.30 -18.01 14.81
C ALA A 168 21.41 -19.25 14.92
N TRP A 169 21.34 -19.87 16.09
CA TRP A 169 20.47 -21.03 16.29
C TRP A 169 19.89 -21.10 17.70
N TYR A 170 18.74 -21.75 17.80
CA TYR A 170 18.03 -22.06 19.04
C TYR A 170 17.68 -23.54 19.10
N ASP A 171 18.04 -24.24 20.17
CA ASP A 171 17.73 -25.66 20.37
C ASP A 171 16.43 -25.85 21.14
N ASN A 172 15.49 -26.54 20.52
CA ASN A 172 14.14 -26.81 21.01
C ASN A 172 14.03 -28.07 21.88
N SER A 173 15.10 -28.88 21.99
CA SER A 173 15.06 -30.22 22.59
C SER A 173 15.52 -30.30 24.05
N GLN A 174 16.38 -29.39 24.50
CA GLN A 174 16.95 -29.35 25.86
C GLN A 174 17.32 -27.93 26.29
N SER A 175 17.30 -27.70 27.61
CA SER A 175 17.82 -26.53 28.34
C SER A 175 18.84 -25.72 27.55
N ALA A 176 18.33 -24.72 26.83
CA ALA A 176 19.02 -23.85 25.88
C ALA A 176 20.53 -23.66 26.16
N ARG A 177 21.37 -24.11 25.23
CA ARG A 177 22.80 -23.73 25.16
C ARG A 177 23.21 -23.33 23.74
N GLY A 178 22.62 -22.25 23.20
CA GLY A 178 23.28 -21.46 22.15
C GLY A 178 24.40 -20.60 22.77
N THR A 179 25.27 -19.99 21.99
CA THR A 179 26.33 -19.08 22.50
C THR A 179 25.72 -17.86 23.21
N GLY A 180 25.42 -18.00 24.49
CA GLY A 180 24.77 -17.02 25.37
C GLY A 180 23.90 -17.73 26.42
N ASP A 181 24.40 -17.82 27.66
CA ASP A 181 23.72 -18.43 28.81
C ASP A 181 22.31 -17.87 29.08
N ALA A 182 21.30 -18.74 29.26
CA ALA A 182 20.42 -18.70 30.44
C ALA A 182 19.37 -19.84 30.45
N ALA A 183 19.49 -20.68 31.47
CA ALA A 183 18.64 -21.81 31.84
C ALA A 183 17.19 -21.47 32.28
N THR A 184 16.52 -20.46 31.71
CA THR A 184 15.17 -20.01 32.14
C THR A 184 14.11 -19.90 31.05
N LEU A 185 14.43 -20.14 29.76
CA LEU A 185 13.46 -20.08 28.65
C LEU A 185 12.72 -21.41 28.39
N GLU A 186 13.17 -22.52 29.00
CA GLU A 186 12.65 -23.88 28.80
C GLU A 186 11.17 -24.09 29.13
N ALA A 187 10.56 -23.22 29.94
CA ALA A 187 9.25 -23.50 30.53
C ALA A 187 8.05 -23.07 29.67
N ALA A 188 8.23 -22.13 28.71
CA ALA A 188 7.10 -21.35 28.18
C ALA A 188 6.54 -21.79 26.82
N TYR A 189 7.34 -22.37 25.91
CA TYR A 189 6.92 -22.60 24.51
C TYR A 189 7.25 -24.00 23.98
N GLN A 190 6.80 -25.04 24.68
CA GLN A 190 6.80 -26.41 24.16
C GLN A 190 5.34 -26.82 23.94
N LEU A 191 4.98 -27.26 22.73
CA LEU A 191 3.68 -27.87 22.47
C LEU A 191 3.52 -29.08 23.38
N LYS A 192 2.55 -29.00 24.28
CA LYS A 192 2.23 -30.03 25.25
C LYS A 192 0.84 -30.60 24.97
N ASP A 193 0.67 -31.90 25.17
CA ASP A 193 -0.66 -32.48 25.19
C ASP A 193 -1.47 -31.96 26.40
N ALA A 194 -2.75 -32.33 26.48
CA ALA A 194 -3.62 -31.93 27.59
C ALA A 194 -3.11 -32.39 28.99
N ASN A 195 -2.13 -33.30 29.04
CA ASN A 195 -1.52 -33.83 30.25
C ASN A 195 -0.15 -33.18 30.56
N GLY A 196 0.29 -32.21 29.74
CA GLY A 196 1.57 -31.53 29.92
C GLY A 196 2.78 -32.26 29.32
N ASN A 197 2.59 -33.36 28.59
CA ASN A 197 3.68 -34.09 27.94
C ASN A 197 4.09 -33.41 26.64
N LYS A 198 5.40 -33.40 26.34
CA LYS A 198 5.93 -32.87 25.08
C LYS A 198 5.29 -33.60 23.89
N ILE A 199 4.75 -32.86 22.92
CA ILE A 199 4.33 -33.42 21.63
C ILE A 199 5.59 -33.52 20.76
N PRO A 200 6.08 -34.73 20.41
CA PRO A 200 7.25 -34.87 19.57
C PRO A 200 6.90 -34.45 18.13
N LEU A 201 7.40 -33.30 17.71
CA LEU A 201 7.34 -32.87 16.32
C LEU A 201 8.53 -33.44 15.53
N THR A 202 8.28 -33.82 14.28
CA THR A 202 9.25 -34.53 13.42
C THR A 202 10.14 -33.61 12.57
N TYR A 203 9.97 -32.29 12.67
CA TYR A 203 10.90 -31.35 12.05
C TYR A 203 12.28 -31.41 12.73
N LYS A 204 13.34 -31.21 11.94
CA LYS A 204 14.73 -31.15 12.42
C LYS A 204 15.19 -29.73 12.59
N TRP A 205 14.84 -28.86 11.65
CA TRP A 205 15.14 -27.44 11.75
C TRP A 205 14.12 -26.58 11.01
N VAL A 206 13.98 -25.34 11.46
CA VAL A 206 13.28 -24.26 10.76
C VAL A 206 14.22 -23.09 10.62
N ARG A 207 14.47 -22.66 9.38
CA ARG A 207 15.22 -21.47 9.04
C ARG A 207 14.26 -20.28 9.01
N ILE A 208 14.62 -19.19 9.65
CA ILE A 208 13.84 -17.96 9.74
C ILE A 208 14.72 -16.81 9.23
N THR A 209 14.23 -16.07 8.23
CA THR A 209 14.91 -14.90 7.67
C THR A 209 13.90 -13.80 7.34
N LEU A 210 14.34 -12.54 7.32
CA LEU A 210 13.60 -11.51 6.58
C LEU A 210 13.68 -11.82 5.08
N LYS A 211 12.54 -11.67 4.38
CA LYS A 211 12.46 -11.90 2.95
C LYS A 211 13.06 -10.72 2.19
N SER A 212 13.93 -11.02 1.23
CA SER A 212 14.31 -10.09 0.17
C SER A 212 13.78 -10.54 -1.17
N ASP A 213 13.86 -9.65 -2.15
CA ASP A 213 13.56 -9.98 -3.53
C ASP A 213 14.52 -11.06 -4.06
N ASN A 214 13.99 -11.98 -4.86
CA ASN A 214 14.66 -13.21 -5.34
C ASN A 214 15.12 -14.21 -4.26
N MET A 215 14.57 -14.17 -3.03
CA MET A 215 14.68 -15.33 -2.13
C MET A 215 13.78 -16.49 -2.53
N THR A 216 12.72 -16.22 -3.30
CA THR A 216 11.83 -17.25 -3.86
C THR A 216 11.76 -17.11 -5.38
N PRO A 217 11.22 -18.12 -6.12
CA PRO A 217 11.09 -18.05 -7.57
C PRO A 217 10.19 -16.92 -8.11
N VAL A 218 9.43 -16.26 -7.23
CA VAL A 218 8.55 -15.14 -7.57
C VAL A 218 9.23 -13.83 -7.20
N ASN A 219 9.47 -12.98 -8.19
CA ASN A 219 10.11 -11.67 -7.99
C ASN A 219 9.06 -10.61 -7.67
N VAL A 220 9.43 -9.67 -6.81
CA VAL A 220 8.53 -8.68 -6.21
C VAL A 220 8.68 -7.28 -6.84
N GLY A 221 9.75 -7.00 -7.59
CA GLY A 221 9.96 -5.70 -8.23
C GLY A 221 10.95 -5.67 -9.40
N THR A 222 11.26 -4.45 -9.88
CA THR A 222 12.18 -4.17 -11.02
C THR A 222 13.52 -3.55 -10.59
N ALA A 223 13.68 -3.17 -9.32
CA ALA A 223 14.88 -2.52 -8.78
C ALA A 223 15.95 -3.57 -8.35
N PRO A 224 17.21 -3.18 -8.06
CA PRO A 224 18.33 -4.13 -7.99
C PRO A 224 18.10 -5.24 -6.95
N TYR A 225 18.56 -6.45 -7.31
CA TYR A 225 18.38 -7.67 -6.55
C TYR A 225 18.79 -7.52 -5.06
N GLY A 226 17.97 -8.05 -4.16
CA GLY A 226 18.29 -8.16 -2.72
C GLY A 226 17.76 -7.06 -1.80
N ASN A 227 16.78 -6.27 -2.24
CA ASN A 227 16.03 -5.37 -1.34
C ASN A 227 15.04 -6.15 -0.47
N GLN A 228 14.79 -5.68 0.75
CA GLN A 228 13.83 -6.30 1.68
C GLN A 228 12.40 -6.17 1.15
N VAL A 229 11.56 -7.17 1.40
CA VAL A 229 10.17 -7.21 0.94
C VAL A 229 9.19 -6.97 2.10
N CYS A 230 8.10 -6.28 1.80
CA CYS A 230 6.95 -6.10 2.70
C CYS A 230 5.63 -6.44 1.98
N TRP A 231 4.51 -6.54 2.69
CA TRP A 231 3.20 -6.89 2.09
C TRP A 231 2.20 -5.74 2.25
N ASN A 232 1.64 -5.23 1.17
CA ASN A 232 0.78 -4.02 1.22
C ASN A 232 -0.71 -4.31 1.50
N GLY A 233 -1.05 -5.54 1.88
CA GLY A 233 -2.44 -5.97 2.11
C GLY A 233 -3.08 -6.64 0.89
N SER A 234 -2.41 -6.67 -0.27
CA SER A 234 -2.85 -7.41 -1.46
C SER A 234 -1.70 -8.10 -2.21
N HIS A 235 -0.49 -7.53 -2.18
CA HIS A 235 0.71 -8.07 -2.80
C HIS A 235 1.98 -7.76 -2.00
N GLU A 236 3.06 -8.50 -2.27
CA GLU A 236 4.40 -8.14 -1.81
C GLU A 236 4.96 -6.96 -2.60
N GLN A 237 5.78 -6.12 -1.96
CA GLN A 237 6.50 -5.00 -2.58
C GLN A 237 7.92 -4.86 -2.01
N GLN A 238 8.87 -4.38 -2.83
CA GLN A 238 10.24 -4.06 -2.39
C GLN A 238 10.25 -2.77 -1.53
N LEU A 239 10.95 -2.79 -0.41
CA LEU A 239 11.28 -1.61 0.39
C LEU A 239 12.49 -0.89 -0.23
N PRO A 240 12.47 0.45 -0.35
CA PRO A 240 13.65 1.21 -0.72
C PRO A 240 14.77 1.05 0.31
N ALA A 241 16.01 1.18 -0.15
CA ALA A 241 17.18 1.21 0.72
C ALA A 241 17.01 2.30 1.81
N GLY A 242 17.05 1.89 3.08
CA GLY A 242 16.94 2.78 4.25
C GLY A 242 15.62 2.71 5.04
N TYR A 243 14.62 1.95 4.59
CA TYR A 243 13.35 1.76 5.30
C TYR A 243 13.32 0.42 6.05
N GLN A 244 12.98 0.41 7.35
CA GLN A 244 13.09 -0.80 8.18
C GLN A 244 11.82 -1.26 8.93
N THR A 245 10.72 -0.50 9.01
CA THR A 245 9.68 -0.82 10.01
C THR A 245 8.20 -0.70 9.61
N SER A 246 7.85 -0.14 8.46
CA SER A 246 6.48 -0.27 7.93
C SER A 246 6.44 -0.13 6.41
N CYS A 247 5.52 -0.86 5.79
CA CYS A 247 5.24 -0.80 4.35
C CYS A 247 4.35 0.43 4.06
N THR A 248 4.58 1.56 4.75
CA THR A 248 3.84 2.81 4.51
C THR A 248 4.22 3.28 3.12
N ALA A 249 3.23 3.17 2.22
CA ALA A 249 3.24 3.55 0.83
C ALA A 249 4.54 4.22 0.36
N LEU A 250 5.36 3.46 -0.38
CA LEU A 250 5.97 4.08 -1.54
C LEU A 250 4.80 4.57 -2.38
N THR A 251 4.66 5.88 -2.52
CA THR A 251 3.65 6.55 -3.33
C THR A 251 3.82 6.30 -4.84
N THR A 252 4.50 5.22 -5.21
CA THR A 252 4.56 4.67 -6.56
C THR A 252 3.75 3.37 -6.58
N SER A 253 2.42 3.51 -6.60
CA SER A 253 1.59 2.43 -7.14
C SER A 253 2.12 2.15 -8.55
N VAL A 254 2.56 0.92 -8.81
CA VAL A 254 2.92 0.46 -10.16
C VAL A 254 1.63 0.30 -10.93
N THR A 255 0.96 1.41 -11.24
CA THR A 255 -0.27 1.42 -12.02
C THR A 255 0.13 1.63 -13.46
N GLY A 256 -0.08 0.64 -14.32
CA GLY A 256 0.17 0.84 -15.74
C GLY A 256 -0.13 -0.36 -16.63
N PRO A 257 0.11 -0.21 -17.94
CA PRO A 257 -0.12 -1.29 -18.91
C PRO A 257 0.83 -2.48 -18.69
N VAL A 258 0.42 -3.66 -19.18
CA VAL A 258 1.36 -4.77 -19.42
C VAL A 258 2.30 -4.34 -20.56
N THR A 259 3.61 -4.30 -20.28
CA THR A 259 4.61 -3.79 -21.22
C THR A 259 5.48 -4.89 -21.84
N ASN A 260 5.60 -6.04 -21.19
CA ASN A 260 6.34 -7.19 -21.72
C ASN A 260 5.73 -8.51 -21.25
N ILE A 261 5.88 -9.58 -22.05
CA ILE A 261 5.63 -10.96 -21.63
C ILE A 261 6.83 -11.80 -22.08
N ALA A 262 7.74 -12.08 -21.15
CA ALA A 262 8.96 -12.82 -21.42
C ALA A 262 8.73 -14.34 -21.30
N VAL A 263 9.18 -15.10 -22.28
CA VAL A 263 9.24 -16.56 -22.21
C VAL A 263 10.51 -16.96 -21.45
N THR A 264 10.36 -17.50 -20.24
CA THR A 264 11.47 -17.91 -19.38
C THR A 264 11.77 -19.41 -19.48
N ALA A 265 10.75 -20.20 -19.83
CA ALA A 265 10.92 -21.56 -20.32
C ALA A 265 10.00 -21.75 -21.53
N SER A 266 10.57 -22.18 -22.66
CA SER A 266 9.83 -22.41 -23.90
C SER A 266 8.87 -23.60 -23.83
N GLY A 267 9.09 -24.51 -22.87
CA GLY A 267 8.35 -25.77 -22.76
C GLY A 267 8.59 -26.70 -23.96
N SER A 268 7.80 -27.75 -24.07
CA SER A 268 7.88 -28.73 -25.17
C SER A 268 6.51 -29.30 -25.52
N GLY A 269 6.39 -29.86 -26.73
CA GLY A 269 5.17 -30.52 -27.20
C GLY A 269 4.06 -29.58 -27.71
N TYR A 270 4.36 -28.29 -27.89
CA TYR A 270 3.40 -27.35 -28.47
C TYR A 270 3.35 -27.54 -29.98
N THR A 271 2.40 -28.34 -30.46
CA THR A 271 2.16 -28.61 -31.90
C THR A 271 1.19 -27.63 -32.56
N SER A 272 0.44 -26.87 -31.76
CA SER A 272 -0.47 -25.80 -32.17
C SER A 272 -0.26 -24.55 -31.31
N VAL A 273 -0.67 -23.37 -31.81
CA VAL A 273 -0.56 -22.11 -31.06
C VAL A 273 -1.46 -22.17 -29.82
N PRO A 274 -0.91 -22.11 -28.59
CA PRO A 274 -1.68 -22.22 -27.37
C PRO A 274 -2.48 -20.94 -27.08
N THR A 275 -3.50 -21.06 -26.23
CA THR A 275 -4.22 -19.90 -25.70
C THR A 275 -3.40 -19.23 -24.59
N VAL A 276 -3.27 -17.90 -24.65
CA VAL A 276 -2.61 -17.09 -23.61
C VAL A 276 -3.69 -16.36 -22.82
N THR A 277 -3.82 -16.68 -21.53
CA THR A 277 -4.74 -15.98 -20.63
C THR A 277 -3.97 -15.21 -19.58
N LEU A 278 -4.21 -13.91 -19.50
CA LEU A 278 -3.71 -13.05 -18.44
C LEU A 278 -4.77 -12.91 -17.36
N SER A 279 -4.41 -13.15 -16.10
CA SER A 279 -5.32 -13.11 -14.95
C SER A 279 -4.63 -12.50 -13.74
N GLY A 280 -5.40 -11.87 -12.84
CA GLY A 280 -4.85 -11.17 -11.69
C GLY A 280 -4.23 -9.80 -12.05
N GLY A 281 -3.36 -9.28 -11.18
CA GLY A 281 -2.74 -7.97 -11.36
C GLY A 281 -3.64 -6.76 -11.09
N ALA A 282 -4.88 -6.98 -10.63
CA ALA A 282 -5.96 -6.00 -10.43
C ALA A 282 -6.40 -5.18 -11.67
N GLY A 283 -5.68 -5.29 -12.79
CA GLY A 283 -6.00 -4.66 -14.07
C GLY A 283 -6.97 -5.49 -14.92
N SER A 284 -7.39 -4.91 -16.04
CA SER A 284 -8.28 -5.57 -17.00
C SER A 284 -7.92 -5.27 -18.45
N GLY A 285 -8.36 -6.15 -19.35
CA GLY A 285 -8.29 -5.93 -20.79
C GLY A 285 -6.97 -6.31 -21.46
N ALA A 286 -5.95 -6.78 -20.74
CA ALA A 286 -4.73 -7.25 -21.40
C ALA A 286 -4.99 -8.55 -22.17
N THR A 287 -4.53 -8.61 -23.42
CA THR A 287 -4.59 -9.78 -24.28
C THR A 287 -3.25 -9.98 -24.97
N ALA A 288 -2.90 -11.24 -25.25
CA ALA A 288 -1.65 -11.60 -25.92
C ALA A 288 -1.81 -12.85 -26.77
N THR A 289 -0.87 -13.07 -27.69
CA THR A 289 -0.80 -14.25 -28.57
C THR A 289 0.59 -14.89 -28.49
N ALA A 290 0.66 -16.20 -28.35
CA ALA A 290 1.92 -16.95 -28.36
C ALA A 290 2.39 -17.26 -29.79
N VAL A 291 3.70 -17.39 -29.97
CA VAL A 291 4.34 -17.87 -31.19
C VAL A 291 5.07 -19.17 -30.85
N VAL A 292 4.95 -20.17 -31.73
CA VAL A 292 5.50 -21.52 -31.55
C VAL A 292 6.41 -21.86 -32.72
N ASP A 293 7.55 -22.50 -32.45
CA ASP A 293 8.47 -23.00 -33.48
C ASP A 293 8.37 -24.51 -33.64
N GLN A 294 8.50 -25.01 -34.86
CA GLN A 294 8.20 -26.40 -35.22
C GLN A 294 9.31 -27.40 -34.81
N LEU A 295 10.51 -26.91 -34.46
CA LEU A 295 11.62 -27.68 -33.90
C LEU A 295 12.40 -26.75 -32.95
N PRO A 296 12.34 -26.91 -31.61
CA PRO A 296 11.97 -28.11 -30.84
C PRO A 296 10.51 -28.18 -30.30
N GLN A 297 9.50 -27.61 -30.99
CA GLN A 297 8.08 -27.66 -30.56
C GLN A 297 7.82 -26.96 -29.22
N GLY A 298 8.23 -25.69 -29.10
CA GLY A 298 8.08 -24.86 -27.90
C GLY A 298 7.72 -23.41 -28.24
N LEU A 299 7.34 -22.62 -27.22
CA LEU A 299 7.06 -21.19 -27.37
C LEU A 299 8.36 -20.43 -27.67
N THR A 300 8.34 -19.56 -28.68
CA THR A 300 9.45 -18.66 -29.02
C THR A 300 9.23 -17.25 -28.49
N SER A 301 8.00 -16.74 -28.53
CA SER A 301 7.65 -15.44 -27.97
C SER A 301 6.17 -15.37 -27.61
N VAL A 302 5.82 -14.37 -26.81
CA VAL A 302 4.43 -13.98 -26.56
C VAL A 302 4.31 -12.50 -26.87
N THR A 303 3.43 -12.15 -27.81
CA THR A 303 3.22 -10.76 -28.25
C THR A 303 1.96 -10.20 -27.62
N ILE A 304 2.07 -9.04 -26.99
CA ILE A 304 0.93 -8.32 -26.41
C ILE A 304 0.08 -7.73 -27.54
N THR A 305 -1.21 -8.04 -27.56
CA THR A 305 -2.17 -7.50 -28.54
C THR A 305 -3.03 -6.39 -27.94
N ASN A 306 -3.25 -6.41 -26.62
CA ASN A 306 -3.78 -5.29 -25.85
C ASN A 306 -3.00 -5.23 -24.53
N PRO A 307 -2.36 -4.11 -24.19
CA PRO A 307 -1.63 -3.99 -22.93
C PRO A 307 -2.55 -3.91 -21.69
N GLY A 308 -3.84 -3.64 -21.89
CA GLY A 308 -4.82 -3.44 -20.82
C GLY A 308 -4.48 -2.26 -19.91
N VAL A 309 -5.27 -2.08 -18.85
CA VAL A 309 -5.17 -0.90 -17.96
C VAL A 309 -5.36 -1.28 -16.49
N GLY A 310 -4.80 -0.44 -15.60
CA GLY A 310 -5.02 -0.55 -14.16
C GLY A 310 -4.31 -1.73 -13.51
N TYR A 311 -3.32 -2.34 -14.17
CA TYR A 311 -2.54 -3.37 -13.52
C TYR A 311 -1.68 -2.73 -12.44
N THR A 312 -1.85 -3.21 -11.20
CA THR A 312 -1.11 -2.77 -10.00
C THR A 312 -0.02 -3.77 -9.61
N SER A 313 0.02 -4.93 -10.28
CA SER A 313 1.08 -5.94 -10.23
C SER A 313 1.12 -6.74 -11.54
N ASN A 314 2.21 -7.47 -11.79
CA ASN A 314 2.35 -8.30 -12.99
C ASN A 314 1.22 -9.34 -13.04
N PRO A 315 0.40 -9.40 -14.11
CA PRO A 315 -0.63 -10.43 -14.22
C PRO A 315 0.00 -11.82 -14.35
N ALA A 316 -0.65 -12.81 -13.76
CA ALA A 316 -0.32 -14.22 -13.98
C ALA A 316 -0.69 -14.59 -15.43
N VAL A 317 0.29 -15.12 -16.16
CA VAL A 317 0.11 -15.55 -17.55
C VAL A 317 0.02 -17.07 -17.57
N THR A 318 -1.11 -17.60 -18.00
CA THR A 318 -1.32 -19.04 -18.19
C THR A 318 -1.29 -19.37 -19.68
N ILE A 319 -0.54 -20.42 -20.02
CA ILE A 319 -0.47 -20.99 -21.36
C ILE A 319 -1.26 -22.29 -21.37
N THR A 320 -2.31 -22.36 -22.20
CA THR A 320 -3.14 -23.56 -22.33
C THR A 320 -2.96 -24.16 -23.73
N PRO A 321 -2.37 -25.36 -23.86
CA PRO A 321 -2.27 -26.06 -25.13
C PRO A 321 -3.67 -26.39 -25.67
N THR A 322 -3.93 -26.05 -26.93
CA THR A 322 -5.21 -26.30 -27.61
C THR A 322 -5.44 -27.78 -27.94
N ASP A 323 -4.38 -28.55 -28.10
CA ASP A 323 -4.38 -29.98 -28.43
C ASP A 323 -4.01 -30.88 -27.24
N GLY A 324 -3.76 -30.30 -26.06
CA GLY A 324 -3.40 -31.01 -24.83
C GLY A 324 -1.98 -31.59 -24.78
N ASN A 325 -1.15 -31.40 -25.81
CA ASN A 325 0.16 -32.05 -25.90
C ASN A 325 1.31 -31.24 -25.27
N GLY A 326 1.15 -29.92 -25.16
CA GLY A 326 2.19 -29.01 -24.65
C GLY A 326 2.32 -28.99 -23.13
N SER A 327 3.54 -28.87 -22.60
CA SER A 327 3.78 -28.68 -21.16
C SER A 327 5.08 -27.94 -20.86
N GLY A 328 5.20 -27.42 -19.64
CA GLY A 328 6.46 -26.85 -19.10
C GLY A 328 6.85 -25.48 -19.65
N ALA A 329 5.94 -24.75 -20.31
CA ALA A 329 6.21 -23.36 -20.69
C ALA A 329 6.01 -22.45 -19.48
N ILE A 330 6.96 -21.55 -19.25
CA ILE A 330 6.90 -20.54 -18.18
C ILE A 330 7.05 -19.18 -18.86
N VAL A 331 6.11 -18.29 -18.57
CA VAL A 331 6.03 -16.96 -19.15
C VAL A 331 5.70 -15.94 -18.06
N ASN A 332 6.37 -14.79 -18.08
CA ASN A 332 6.23 -13.76 -17.06
C ASN A 332 5.82 -12.44 -17.72
N ALA A 333 4.68 -11.87 -17.32
CA ALA A 333 4.31 -10.51 -17.70
C ALA A 333 5.06 -9.47 -16.84
N THR A 334 5.31 -8.29 -17.37
CA THR A 334 5.78 -7.12 -16.61
C THR A 334 4.87 -5.93 -16.84
N VAL A 335 4.63 -5.15 -15.78
CA VAL A 335 3.95 -3.85 -15.84
C VAL A 335 4.94 -2.70 -15.63
N SER A 336 4.60 -1.50 -16.11
CA SER A 336 5.40 -0.28 -15.93
C SER A 336 4.63 0.76 -15.11
N ASP A 337 5.33 1.58 -14.34
CA ASP A 337 4.85 2.71 -13.54
C ASP A 337 4.54 3.99 -14.35
N THR A 338 4.15 3.84 -15.62
CA THR A 338 3.97 4.97 -16.53
C THR A 338 2.51 5.31 -16.75
N GLU A 339 2.20 6.61 -16.75
CA GLU A 339 0.86 7.12 -17.01
C GLU A 339 0.70 7.49 -18.49
N PRO A 340 -0.32 6.98 -19.20
CA PRO A 340 -0.65 7.44 -20.54
C PRO A 340 -1.30 8.84 -20.53
N VAL A 341 -1.11 9.59 -21.61
CA VAL A 341 -1.90 10.79 -21.89
C VAL A 341 -3.33 10.38 -22.21
N VAL A 342 -4.29 10.91 -21.45
CA VAL A 342 -5.73 10.63 -21.64
C VAL A 342 -6.47 11.77 -22.33
N SER A 343 -5.93 12.99 -22.26
CA SER A 343 -6.48 14.12 -23.02
C SER A 343 -5.43 15.18 -23.32
N VAL A 344 -5.67 15.96 -24.38
CA VAL A 344 -4.89 17.14 -24.75
C VAL A 344 -5.87 18.30 -24.92
N GLY A 345 -5.67 19.38 -24.17
CA GLY A 345 -6.49 20.58 -24.21
C GLY A 345 -5.68 21.85 -24.48
N PRO A 346 -6.34 22.99 -24.75
CA PRO A 346 -5.67 24.28 -24.89
C PRO A 346 -5.01 24.70 -23.57
N SER A 347 -3.88 25.42 -23.66
CA SER A 347 -3.17 25.93 -22.47
C SER A 347 -3.85 27.14 -21.81
N GLY A 348 -4.89 27.70 -22.43
CA GLY A 348 -5.72 28.79 -21.91
C GLY A 348 -7.18 28.63 -22.36
N ALA A 349 -7.98 29.70 -22.32
CA ALA A 349 -9.39 29.66 -22.74
C ALA A 349 -9.59 29.27 -24.22
N THR A 350 -8.55 29.41 -25.05
CA THR A 350 -8.51 29.01 -26.45
C THR A 350 -7.13 28.44 -26.80
N TRP A 351 -7.02 27.75 -27.94
CA TRP A 351 -5.76 27.15 -28.39
C TRP A 351 -4.64 28.18 -28.64
N ALA A 352 -4.97 29.43 -28.94
CA ALA A 352 -3.99 30.52 -29.06
C ALA A 352 -4.66 31.88 -28.84
N THR A 353 -3.90 32.88 -28.40
CA THR A 353 -4.33 34.28 -28.29
C THR A 353 -3.30 35.20 -28.95
N PRO A 354 -3.59 35.78 -30.14
CA PRO A 354 -4.79 35.63 -30.97
C PRO A 354 -5.07 34.18 -31.46
N PRO A 355 -6.31 33.84 -31.84
CA PRO A 355 -6.66 32.48 -32.31
C PRO A 355 -5.81 32.00 -33.49
N ALA A 356 -5.33 30.76 -33.44
CA ALA A 356 -4.53 30.16 -34.49
C ALA A 356 -5.41 29.80 -35.69
N CYS A 357 -5.17 30.44 -36.84
CA CYS A 357 -5.90 30.23 -38.09
C CYS A 357 -5.01 29.55 -39.14
N TYR A 358 -5.36 28.33 -39.51
CA TYR A 358 -4.67 27.55 -40.54
C TYR A 358 -5.37 27.71 -41.90
N ALA A 359 -4.62 27.59 -42.99
CA ALA A 359 -5.23 27.52 -44.32
C ALA A 359 -6.11 26.26 -44.44
N SER A 360 -7.19 26.33 -45.22
CA SER A 360 -8.06 25.17 -45.46
C SER A 360 -7.26 23.97 -45.97
N GLY A 361 -7.48 22.79 -45.37
CA GLY A 361 -6.75 21.54 -45.68
C GLY A 361 -5.46 21.31 -44.90
N ASN A 362 -4.94 22.30 -44.15
CA ASN A 362 -3.70 22.16 -43.39
C ASN A 362 -3.96 21.72 -41.95
N THR A 363 -4.01 20.41 -41.71
CA THR A 363 -4.07 19.85 -40.36
C THR A 363 -2.65 19.77 -39.76
N PRO A 364 -2.37 20.41 -38.61
CA PRO A 364 -1.06 20.36 -37.98
C PRO A 364 -0.78 18.99 -37.33
N THR A 365 0.48 18.57 -37.32
CA THR A 365 0.93 17.40 -36.54
C THR A 365 1.00 17.72 -35.05
N VAL A 366 0.54 16.79 -34.20
CA VAL A 366 0.67 16.89 -32.74
C VAL A 366 1.97 16.22 -32.30
N ILE A 367 2.84 16.95 -31.60
CA ILE A 367 4.16 16.48 -31.18
C ILE A 367 4.23 16.52 -29.66
N PHE A 368 4.64 15.39 -29.06
CA PHE A 368 4.86 15.25 -27.63
C PHE A 368 6.36 15.23 -27.32
N THR A 369 6.76 15.92 -26.25
CA THR A 369 8.14 15.91 -25.76
C THR A 369 8.14 15.53 -24.27
N PRO A 370 8.71 14.38 -23.88
CA PRO A 370 9.33 13.34 -24.73
C PRO A 370 8.35 12.64 -25.70
N ALA A 371 8.87 12.11 -26.81
CA ALA A 371 8.05 11.46 -27.85
C ALA A 371 7.69 10.02 -27.43
N SER A 372 6.52 9.87 -26.82
CA SER A 372 5.98 8.58 -26.35
C SER A 372 4.49 8.40 -26.73
N ALA A 373 3.74 9.50 -26.89
CA ALA A 373 2.34 9.49 -27.34
C ALA A 373 2.16 9.85 -28.83
N THR A 374 0.99 9.51 -29.36
CA THR A 374 0.48 9.90 -30.69
C THR A 374 -0.93 10.49 -30.56
N ALA A 375 -1.25 11.51 -31.35
CA ALA A 375 -2.57 12.14 -31.35
C ALA A 375 -2.88 12.80 -32.70
N THR A 376 -4.16 13.05 -32.97
CA THR A 376 -4.66 13.72 -34.17
C THR A 376 -5.38 15.01 -33.81
N ALA A 377 -5.06 16.12 -34.49
CA ALA A 377 -5.79 17.37 -34.37
C ALA A 377 -7.04 17.33 -35.28
N ASN A 378 -8.23 17.48 -34.70
CA ASN A 378 -9.48 17.59 -35.45
C ASN A 378 -9.78 19.06 -35.68
N MET A 379 -9.91 19.44 -36.95
CA MET A 379 -10.16 20.82 -37.37
C MET A 379 -11.65 21.12 -37.44
N THR A 380 -12.03 22.35 -37.13
CA THR A 380 -13.34 22.91 -37.50
C THR A 380 -13.40 23.17 -39.01
N GLY A 381 -14.61 23.28 -39.57
CA GLY A 381 -14.80 23.89 -40.89
C GLY A 381 -14.37 25.36 -40.90
N ASN A 382 -14.66 26.10 -41.97
CA ASN A 382 -14.30 27.52 -42.06
C ASN A 382 -14.72 28.29 -40.80
N SER A 383 -13.75 28.79 -40.03
CA SER A 383 -13.96 29.35 -38.67
C SER A 383 -13.10 30.57 -38.37
N CYS A 384 -12.23 30.98 -39.29
CA CYS A 384 -11.40 32.18 -39.14
C CYS A 384 -11.09 32.82 -40.50
N ILE A 385 -10.58 34.04 -40.50
CA ILE A 385 -10.12 34.72 -41.72
C ILE A 385 -8.61 34.56 -41.81
N TYR A 386 -8.14 33.75 -42.77
CA TYR A 386 -6.71 33.45 -42.94
C TYR A 386 -5.95 34.59 -43.63
N SER A 387 -6.58 35.16 -44.64
CA SER A 387 -6.10 36.33 -45.38
C SER A 387 -7.27 37.03 -46.06
N TYR A 388 -7.05 38.20 -46.66
CA TYR A 388 -8.06 38.84 -47.48
C TYR A 388 -7.41 39.63 -48.61
N GLN A 389 -8.08 39.65 -49.76
CA GLN A 389 -7.72 40.51 -50.89
C GLN A 389 -8.50 41.81 -50.75
N ALA A 390 -7.80 42.93 -50.83
CA ALA A 390 -8.41 44.24 -50.92
C ALA A 390 -8.36 44.73 -52.37
N SER A 391 -9.41 45.41 -52.82
CA SER A 391 -9.39 46.13 -54.09
C SER A 391 -10.14 47.45 -54.01
N GLY A 392 -9.52 48.53 -54.51
CA GLY A 392 -10.08 49.87 -54.47
C GLY A 392 -9.05 50.95 -54.13
N SER A 393 -9.55 52.10 -53.68
CA SER A 393 -8.74 53.26 -53.34
C SER A 393 -9.12 53.87 -52.01
N CYS A 394 -8.12 54.42 -51.32
CA CYS A 394 -8.31 55.33 -50.20
C CYS A 394 -8.29 56.79 -50.66
N ASP A 395 -8.68 57.72 -49.80
CA ASP A 395 -8.77 59.14 -50.14
C ASP A 395 -7.38 59.77 -50.38
N GLY A 396 -6.38 59.35 -49.60
CA GLY A 396 -4.98 59.79 -49.64
C GLY A 396 -3.97 58.69 -49.95
N LYS A 397 -2.69 59.07 -49.94
CA LYS A 397 -1.54 58.18 -50.17
C LYS A 397 -1.04 57.66 -48.82
N ASN A 398 -0.72 56.37 -48.72
CA ASN A 398 -0.27 55.74 -47.46
C ASN A 398 -1.32 55.74 -46.34
N ASP A 399 -2.57 56.07 -46.69
CA ASP A 399 -3.69 56.03 -45.79
C ASP A 399 -3.98 54.60 -45.35
N THR A 400 -4.37 54.43 -44.09
CA THR A 400 -4.69 53.13 -43.50
C THR A 400 -6.10 53.13 -42.94
N GLY A 401 -6.91 52.16 -43.37
CA GLY A 401 -8.28 51.95 -42.88
C GLY A 401 -8.41 50.61 -42.17
N ALA A 402 -9.03 50.58 -41.00
CA ALA A 402 -9.33 49.35 -40.28
C ALA A 402 -10.44 48.56 -40.99
N VAL A 403 -10.25 47.25 -41.12
CA VAL A 403 -11.24 46.34 -41.72
C VAL A 403 -12.12 45.78 -40.62
N THR A 404 -13.44 45.85 -40.82
CA THR A 404 -14.45 45.26 -39.93
C THR A 404 -15.19 44.16 -40.65
N ALA A 405 -15.32 43.01 -39.99
CA ALA A 405 -16.06 41.86 -40.50
C ALA A 405 -17.51 41.91 -40.00
N ASN A 406 -18.48 41.80 -40.90
CA ASN A 406 -19.90 42.00 -40.64
C ASN A 406 -20.70 40.72 -40.90
N ASN A 407 -21.80 40.54 -40.16
CA ASN A 407 -22.76 39.43 -40.32
C ASN A 407 -22.20 38.02 -40.04
N GLY A 408 -21.07 37.90 -39.35
CA GLY A 408 -20.58 36.63 -38.81
C GLY A 408 -20.98 36.42 -37.35
N THR A 409 -21.01 35.17 -36.90
CA THR A 409 -21.22 34.81 -35.48
C THR A 409 -19.87 34.41 -34.88
N GLY A 410 -19.32 35.28 -34.03
CA GLY A 410 -17.96 35.17 -33.50
C GLY A 410 -17.38 36.53 -33.16
N SER A 411 -16.12 36.60 -32.75
CA SER A 411 -15.48 37.86 -32.38
C SER A 411 -13.96 37.85 -32.59
N GLY A 412 -13.35 39.03 -32.44
CA GLY A 412 -11.90 39.19 -32.32
C GLY A 412 -11.16 39.53 -33.61
N PHE A 413 -11.77 39.52 -34.80
CA PHE A 413 -11.06 39.90 -36.02
C PHE A 413 -10.49 41.32 -35.95
N ALA A 414 -9.22 41.46 -36.33
CA ALA A 414 -8.54 42.73 -36.51
C ALA A 414 -7.70 42.67 -37.79
N GLY A 415 -7.96 43.60 -38.70
CA GLY A 415 -7.23 43.77 -39.96
C GLY A 415 -7.22 45.23 -40.37
N ALA A 416 -6.31 45.61 -41.26
CA ALA A 416 -6.24 46.94 -41.84
C ALA A 416 -5.70 46.85 -43.26
N VAL A 417 -6.17 47.77 -44.11
CA VAL A 417 -5.62 47.99 -45.45
C VAL A 417 -4.84 49.29 -45.46
N THR A 418 -3.73 49.33 -46.17
CA THR A 418 -2.92 50.54 -46.36
C THR A 418 -2.76 50.80 -47.85
N ALA A 419 -3.14 51.98 -48.32
CA ALA A 419 -2.97 52.38 -49.71
C ALA A 419 -1.51 52.71 -50.04
N GLY A 420 -1.07 52.39 -51.26
CA GLY A 420 0.23 52.79 -51.76
C GLY A 420 0.31 54.28 -52.12
N SER A 421 1.45 54.68 -52.69
CA SER A 421 1.71 56.03 -53.18
C SER A 421 0.79 56.46 -54.35
N ASN A 422 0.07 55.52 -54.94
CA ASN A 422 -0.93 55.70 -55.99
C ASN A 422 -2.39 55.73 -55.46
N LYS A 423 -2.58 55.79 -54.14
CA LYS A 423 -3.89 55.69 -53.46
C LYS A 423 -4.60 54.34 -53.61
N LYS A 424 -3.98 53.33 -54.22
CA LYS A 424 -4.57 51.99 -54.38
C LYS A 424 -4.21 51.11 -53.19
N ALA A 425 -5.19 50.39 -52.67
CA ALA A 425 -5.01 49.37 -51.63
C ALA A 425 -5.17 47.95 -52.23
N ASP A 426 -4.90 47.79 -53.52
CA ASP A 426 -5.04 46.51 -54.21
C ASP A 426 -3.94 45.54 -53.75
N GLY A 427 -4.31 44.41 -53.16
CA GLY A 427 -3.35 43.38 -52.77
C GLY A 427 -3.82 42.43 -51.68
N SER A 428 -2.94 41.50 -51.33
CA SER A 428 -3.16 40.51 -50.28
C SER A 428 -2.73 41.05 -48.93
N TYR A 429 -3.63 40.98 -47.95
CA TYR A 429 -3.38 41.41 -46.58
C TYR A 429 -3.57 40.24 -45.61
N THR A 430 -2.81 40.25 -44.51
CA THR A 430 -2.93 39.29 -43.42
C THR A 430 -3.50 39.98 -42.20
N PRO A 431 -4.54 39.44 -41.54
CA PRO A 431 -5.07 40.03 -40.33
C PRO A 431 -4.07 39.93 -39.17
N SER A 432 -4.07 40.93 -38.30
CA SER A 432 -3.32 40.89 -37.04
C SER A 432 -4.02 40.01 -36.00
N ASN A 433 -5.35 39.90 -36.08
CA ASN A 433 -6.13 38.87 -35.40
C ASN A 433 -7.12 38.23 -36.39
N PRO A 434 -6.99 36.94 -36.72
CA PRO A 434 -7.83 36.27 -37.70
C PRO A 434 -9.28 36.04 -37.22
N GLY A 435 -9.56 36.26 -35.93
CA GLY A 435 -10.87 36.03 -35.31
C GLY A 435 -11.20 34.54 -35.09
N ASN A 436 -12.29 34.29 -34.38
CA ASN A 436 -12.87 32.97 -34.15
C ASN A 436 -14.38 33.04 -34.40
N TYR A 437 -14.88 32.24 -35.34
CA TYR A 437 -16.24 32.28 -35.85
C TYR A 437 -16.85 30.88 -35.91
N THR A 438 -18.09 30.77 -35.43
CA THR A 438 -18.96 29.60 -35.63
C THR A 438 -19.74 29.70 -36.94
N ALA A 439 -19.98 30.94 -37.41
CA ALA A 439 -20.44 31.24 -38.75
C ALA A 439 -19.58 32.39 -39.31
N VAL A 440 -18.84 32.14 -40.40
CA VAL A 440 -17.89 33.12 -40.92
C VAL A 440 -18.58 34.36 -41.52
N PRO A 441 -18.00 35.57 -41.35
CA PRO A 441 -18.53 36.80 -41.94
C PRO A 441 -18.52 36.75 -43.47
N THR A 442 -19.62 37.15 -44.11
CA THR A 442 -19.75 37.20 -45.58
C THR A 442 -19.60 38.61 -46.16
N THR A 443 -19.63 39.63 -45.31
CA THR A 443 -19.56 41.05 -45.71
C THR A 443 -18.53 41.79 -44.87
N PHE A 444 -17.88 42.79 -45.45
CA PHE A 444 -16.78 43.53 -44.83
C PHE A 444 -16.89 45.00 -45.16
N SER A 445 -16.49 45.85 -44.22
CA SER A 445 -16.41 47.30 -44.39
C SER A 445 -15.03 47.80 -43.97
N VAL A 446 -14.57 48.87 -44.60
CA VAL A 446 -13.29 49.52 -44.26
C VAL A 446 -13.59 50.92 -43.73
N ALA A 447 -12.98 51.26 -42.60
CA ALA A 447 -13.14 52.57 -41.99
C ALA A 447 -12.49 53.69 -42.84
N SER A 448 -12.96 54.92 -42.60
CA SER A 448 -12.31 56.13 -43.13
C SER A 448 -10.81 56.15 -42.84
N PRO A 449 -9.96 56.55 -43.79
CA PRO A 449 -10.25 57.17 -45.11
C PRO A 449 -10.22 56.18 -46.31
N CYS A 450 -10.63 54.93 -46.10
CA CYS A 450 -10.54 53.86 -47.11
C CYS A 450 -11.90 53.19 -47.42
N GLU A 451 -13.02 53.90 -47.27
CA GLU A 451 -14.38 53.36 -47.36
C GLU A 451 -14.71 52.73 -48.73
N ASN A 452 -13.99 53.12 -49.80
CA ASN A 452 -14.18 52.62 -51.16
C ASN A 452 -13.40 51.32 -51.46
N VAL A 453 -12.76 50.72 -50.46
CA VAL A 453 -12.02 49.46 -50.61
C VAL A 453 -12.93 48.27 -50.35
N SER A 454 -13.03 47.38 -51.35
CA SER A 454 -13.76 46.10 -51.24
C SER A 454 -12.84 45.00 -50.71
N ILE A 455 -13.36 44.14 -49.83
CA ILE A 455 -12.60 43.05 -49.19
C ILE A 455 -13.19 41.70 -49.61
N THR A 456 -12.33 40.82 -50.12
CA THR A 456 -12.65 39.41 -50.40
C THR A 456 -11.85 38.51 -49.44
N PRO A 457 -12.50 37.85 -48.47
CA PRO A 457 -11.79 37.03 -47.49
C PRO A 457 -11.38 35.68 -48.08
N THR A 458 -10.27 35.14 -47.56
CA THR A 458 -9.93 33.72 -47.64
C THR A 458 -10.12 33.13 -46.25
N TYR A 459 -11.06 32.20 -46.11
CA TYR A 459 -11.33 31.56 -44.84
C TYR A 459 -10.28 30.49 -44.49
N GLY A 460 -10.08 30.29 -43.19
CA GLY A 460 -9.23 29.26 -42.63
C GLY A 460 -9.99 28.36 -41.64
N ILE A 461 -9.26 27.36 -41.14
CA ILE A 461 -9.73 26.36 -40.20
C ILE A 461 -8.96 26.46 -38.88
N GLN A 462 -9.59 26.08 -37.78
CA GLN A 462 -9.00 26.11 -36.43
C GLN A 462 -9.12 24.76 -35.75
N ILE A 463 -8.21 24.47 -34.81
CA ILE A 463 -8.27 23.24 -34.00
C ILE A 463 -9.55 23.26 -33.17
N ASN A 464 -10.40 22.24 -33.33
CA ASN A 464 -11.56 22.02 -32.48
C ASN A 464 -11.14 21.25 -31.22
N THR A 465 -10.58 20.06 -31.44
CA THR A 465 -10.21 19.09 -30.41
C THR A 465 -8.97 18.32 -30.83
N VAL A 466 -8.28 17.70 -29.88
CA VAL A 466 -7.22 16.71 -30.15
C VAL A 466 -7.68 15.35 -29.64
N THR A 467 -7.59 14.32 -30.49
CA THR A 467 -7.99 12.94 -30.14
C THR A 467 -6.78 12.04 -30.03
N ILE A 468 -6.75 11.23 -28.98
CA ILE A 468 -5.74 10.20 -28.73
C ILE A 468 -6.36 8.86 -29.15
N PRO A 469 -5.72 8.07 -30.04
CA PRO A 469 -6.21 6.74 -30.40
C PRO A 469 -6.07 5.78 -29.20
N GLN A 470 -6.79 4.64 -29.23
CA GLN A 470 -6.90 3.72 -28.07
C GLN A 470 -5.57 3.20 -27.50
N ASN A 471 -4.46 3.26 -28.24
CA ASN A 471 -3.10 2.92 -27.77
C ASN A 471 -2.10 4.06 -27.98
N GLY A 472 -2.58 5.29 -28.21
CA GLY A 472 -1.73 6.44 -28.52
C GLY A 472 -1.27 7.24 -27.31
N GLY A 473 -1.68 6.88 -26.08
CA GLY A 473 -1.39 7.67 -24.88
C GLY A 473 0.09 7.69 -24.46
N GLY A 474 0.91 6.76 -24.95
CA GLY A 474 2.32 6.66 -24.60
C GLY A 474 2.58 6.32 -23.13
N SER A 475 3.84 6.42 -22.73
CA SER A 475 4.33 6.14 -21.38
C SER A 475 5.10 7.34 -20.83
N TYR A 476 4.60 7.95 -19.75
CA TYR A 476 5.20 9.11 -19.09
C TYR A 476 5.33 8.91 -17.58
N THR A 477 6.30 9.58 -16.97
CA THR A 477 6.50 9.56 -15.52
C THR A 477 5.28 10.19 -14.80
N PRO A 478 4.75 9.56 -13.74
CA PRO A 478 3.62 10.11 -12.98
C PRO A 478 3.85 11.56 -12.55
N GLY A 479 2.81 12.39 -12.68
CA GLY A 479 2.87 13.82 -12.32
C GLY A 479 3.68 14.70 -13.29
N SER A 480 4.32 14.13 -14.31
CA SER A 480 5.16 14.86 -15.28
C SER A 480 4.58 14.75 -16.70
N PRO A 481 3.49 15.48 -17.03
CA PRO A 481 2.90 15.44 -18.36
C PRO A 481 3.88 15.91 -19.44
N PRO A 482 3.87 15.31 -20.63
CA PRO A 482 4.68 15.79 -21.74
C PRO A 482 4.29 17.21 -22.16
N THR A 483 5.25 17.92 -22.74
CA THR A 483 4.97 19.16 -23.47
C THR A 483 4.32 18.81 -24.81
N VAL A 484 3.24 19.51 -25.17
CA VAL A 484 2.54 19.33 -26.45
C VAL A 484 2.77 20.55 -27.33
N THR A 485 3.20 20.31 -28.57
CA THR A 485 3.38 21.35 -29.59
C THR A 485 2.72 20.95 -30.90
N PHE A 486 2.38 21.94 -31.73
CA PHE A 486 1.81 21.72 -33.06
C PHE A 486 2.84 22.10 -34.13
N GLY A 487 3.07 21.19 -35.07
CA GLY A 487 4.08 21.33 -36.13
C GLY A 487 3.50 21.40 -37.53
N THR A 488 4.38 21.24 -38.53
CA THR A 488 4.17 21.22 -39.99
C THR A 488 3.66 22.48 -40.67
N TYR A 489 2.84 23.31 -40.03
CA TYR A 489 2.28 24.53 -40.64
C TYR A 489 2.27 25.71 -39.66
N SER A 490 2.58 26.91 -40.16
CA SER A 490 2.55 28.16 -39.35
C SER A 490 1.20 28.88 -39.50
N PRO A 491 0.33 28.86 -38.48
CA PRO A 491 -0.96 29.55 -38.52
C PRO A 491 -0.80 31.07 -38.34
N LYS A 492 -1.82 31.82 -38.76
CA LYS A 492 -1.96 33.25 -38.39
C LYS A 492 -2.49 33.34 -36.96
N GLY A 493 -2.08 34.37 -36.21
CA GLY A 493 -2.44 34.53 -34.79
C GLY A 493 -1.45 33.89 -33.80
N GLY A 494 -0.49 33.09 -34.28
CA GLY A 494 0.57 32.47 -33.45
C GLY A 494 0.39 30.96 -33.29
N LEU A 495 1.45 30.28 -32.86
CA LEU A 495 1.41 28.84 -32.63
C LEU A 495 0.47 28.51 -31.45
N PRO A 496 -0.35 27.46 -31.55
CA PRO A 496 -1.21 27.08 -30.44
C PRO A 496 -0.44 26.50 -29.27
N GLY A 497 -0.88 26.83 -28.05
CA GLY A 497 -0.43 26.23 -26.81
C GLY A 497 -1.36 25.09 -26.38
N ALA A 498 -0.76 23.99 -25.93
CA ALA A 498 -1.49 22.80 -25.48
C ALA A 498 -0.92 22.24 -24.18
N LYS A 499 -1.81 21.63 -23.39
CA LYS A 499 -1.47 20.88 -22.18
C LYS A 499 -1.93 19.44 -22.35
N ALA A 500 -1.02 18.49 -22.13
CA ALA A 500 -1.36 17.09 -21.96
C ALA A 500 -1.82 16.83 -20.52
N THR A 501 -2.85 16.02 -20.38
CA THR A 501 -3.31 15.48 -19.11
C THR A 501 -3.02 13.99 -19.12
N LEU A 502 -2.20 13.56 -18.16
CA LEU A 502 -1.99 12.14 -17.87
C LEU A 502 -3.23 11.56 -17.18
N SER A 503 -3.43 10.25 -17.25
CA SER A 503 -4.33 9.59 -16.29
C SER A 503 -3.87 9.97 -14.88
N THR A 504 -4.78 10.53 -14.08
CA THR A 504 -4.48 10.91 -12.71
C THR A 504 -4.56 9.66 -11.83
N GLY A 505 -3.44 9.18 -11.29
CA GLY A 505 -3.48 8.43 -10.03
C GLY A 505 -3.74 9.40 -8.86
N PRO A 506 -4.52 9.05 -7.82
CA PRO A 506 -5.15 7.75 -7.53
C PRO A 506 -6.69 7.79 -7.63
N THR A 507 -7.30 6.83 -8.32
CA THR A 507 -8.69 6.44 -8.04
C THR A 507 -8.66 5.41 -6.91
N GLY A 508 -9.06 5.81 -5.70
CA GLY A 508 -9.22 4.90 -4.57
C GLY A 508 -10.36 3.91 -4.80
N ILE A 509 -10.32 2.80 -4.06
CA ILE A 509 -11.40 1.82 -3.95
C ILE A 509 -12.11 2.02 -2.61
N VAL A 510 -13.39 1.64 -2.52
CA VAL A 510 -14.05 1.53 -1.21
C VAL A 510 -13.39 0.38 -0.46
N ASN A 511 -12.72 0.68 0.65
CA ASN A 511 -12.00 -0.28 1.48
C ASN A 511 -12.90 -0.93 2.53
N SER A 512 -13.87 -0.19 3.05
CA SER A 512 -14.80 -0.68 4.07
C SER A 512 -16.12 0.08 4.04
N LEU A 513 -17.15 -0.59 4.55
CA LEU A 513 -18.47 -0.03 4.81
C LEU A 513 -18.75 -0.19 6.31
N THR A 514 -19.17 0.87 6.97
CA THR A 514 -19.41 0.87 8.42
C THR A 514 -20.82 1.35 8.72
N ILE A 515 -21.54 0.61 9.58
CA ILE A 515 -22.77 1.09 10.21
C ILE A 515 -22.33 1.88 11.45
N PRO A 516 -22.58 3.20 11.53
CA PRO A 516 -22.27 3.98 12.73
C PRO A 516 -23.10 3.48 13.92
N VAL A 517 -22.66 3.74 15.14
CA VAL A 517 -23.41 3.35 16.35
C VAL A 517 -24.80 3.98 16.33
N ASN A 518 -25.85 3.18 16.56
CA ASN A 518 -27.28 3.52 16.38
C ASN A 518 -27.73 3.74 14.92
N GLY A 519 -26.87 3.44 13.93
CA GLY A 519 -27.16 3.55 12.51
C GLY A 519 -27.86 2.33 11.90
N GLY A 520 -28.24 1.32 12.67
CA GLY A 520 -28.93 0.12 12.15
C GLY A 520 -30.38 0.36 11.72
N GLY A 521 -30.97 1.50 12.10
CA GLY A 521 -32.39 1.77 11.91
C GLY A 521 -33.30 0.78 12.65
N SER A 522 -34.60 0.81 12.37
CA SER A 522 -35.56 -0.11 12.99
C SER A 522 -36.75 -0.41 12.09
N GLY A 523 -37.40 -1.55 12.33
CA GLY A 523 -38.65 -1.95 11.68
C GLY A 523 -38.49 -2.64 10.32
N TYR A 524 -37.28 -3.10 9.97
CA TYR A 524 -37.03 -3.83 8.72
C TYR A 524 -37.54 -5.27 8.82
N ASP A 525 -38.55 -5.64 8.02
CA ASP A 525 -39.12 -7.00 7.97
C ASP A 525 -38.47 -7.93 6.92
N ALA A 526 -37.56 -7.38 6.12
CA ALA A 526 -36.72 -8.10 5.17
C ALA A 526 -35.36 -7.40 4.99
N ASN A 527 -34.35 -8.12 4.49
CA ASN A 527 -33.02 -7.53 4.22
C ASN A 527 -33.15 -6.34 3.26
N PRO A 528 -32.70 -5.13 3.64
CA PRO A 528 -32.73 -3.97 2.75
C PRO A 528 -31.65 -4.06 1.67
N ILE A 529 -31.90 -3.41 0.54
CA ILE A 529 -30.94 -3.27 -0.56
C ILE A 529 -29.95 -2.15 -0.19
N LEU A 530 -28.67 -2.50 -0.19
CA LEU A 530 -27.56 -1.56 0.01
C LEU A 530 -27.18 -0.89 -1.30
N ILE A 531 -27.26 0.45 -1.36
CA ILE A 531 -26.90 1.25 -2.54
C ILE A 531 -25.68 2.09 -2.20
N ILE A 532 -24.60 1.90 -2.96
CA ILE A 532 -23.38 2.70 -2.87
C ILE A 532 -23.34 3.62 -4.09
N ALA A 533 -23.16 4.93 -3.86
CA ALA A 533 -23.20 5.93 -4.92
C ALA A 533 -22.12 5.67 -5.99
N ALA A 534 -22.45 5.96 -7.25
CA ALA A 534 -21.51 5.86 -8.35
C ALA A 534 -20.34 6.86 -8.16
N PRO A 535 -19.14 6.53 -8.64
CA PRO A 535 -17.99 7.44 -8.53
C PRO A 535 -18.16 8.68 -9.43
N PRO A 536 -17.52 9.83 -9.12
CA PRO A 536 -17.63 11.08 -9.88
C PRO A 536 -16.82 11.06 -11.19
N CYS A 537 -16.87 9.96 -11.93
CA CYS A 537 -16.26 9.79 -13.24
C CYS A 537 -17.28 9.21 -14.24
N THR A 538 -17.00 9.32 -15.54
CA THR A 538 -17.87 8.76 -16.59
C THR A 538 -17.88 7.23 -16.54
N PRO A 539 -19.06 6.57 -16.54
CA PRO A 539 -19.16 5.11 -16.49
C PRO A 539 -18.34 4.42 -17.58
N GLY A 540 -17.47 3.49 -17.18
CA GLY A 540 -16.55 2.79 -18.08
C GLY A 540 -15.56 1.91 -17.30
N PRO A 541 -14.60 1.24 -17.96
CA PRO A 541 -13.67 0.31 -17.32
C PRO A 541 -12.82 0.92 -16.19
N GLY A 542 -12.62 2.24 -16.20
CA GLY A 542 -11.91 3.00 -15.14
C GLY A 542 -12.82 3.63 -14.09
N CYS A 543 -14.12 3.33 -14.10
CA CYS A 543 -15.12 3.93 -13.21
C CYS A 543 -16.23 2.92 -12.91
N VAL A 544 -15.97 2.03 -11.94
CA VAL A 544 -16.86 0.93 -11.55
C VAL A 544 -17.52 1.24 -10.21
N THR A 545 -18.83 1.16 -10.13
CA THR A 545 -19.57 1.37 -8.88
C THR A 545 -19.28 0.24 -7.89
N ALA A 546 -18.96 0.60 -6.64
CA ALA A 546 -18.82 -0.36 -5.55
C ALA A 546 -20.17 -1.05 -5.26
N THR A 547 -20.15 -2.32 -4.86
CA THR A 547 -21.36 -3.09 -4.53
C THR A 547 -21.25 -3.75 -3.17
N GLY A 548 -22.37 -4.02 -2.51
CA GLY A 548 -22.42 -4.66 -1.19
C GLY A 548 -23.80 -5.23 -0.86
N THR A 549 -23.90 -5.94 0.26
CA THR A 549 -25.14 -6.55 0.77
C THR A 549 -25.37 -6.13 2.22
N ALA A 550 -26.62 -6.09 2.67
CA ALA A 550 -27.00 -5.81 4.06
C ALA A 550 -27.82 -6.96 4.65
N SER A 551 -27.67 -7.23 5.95
CA SER A 551 -28.44 -8.25 6.68
C SER A 551 -29.03 -7.69 7.98
N ILE A 552 -30.23 -8.16 8.35
CA ILE A 552 -30.94 -7.78 9.58
C ILE A 552 -30.77 -8.82 10.70
N ALA A 553 -30.91 -8.39 11.95
CA ALA A 553 -31.01 -9.28 13.12
C ALA A 553 -32.46 -9.51 13.55
N THR A 554 -32.66 -10.36 14.57
CA THR A 554 -33.97 -10.72 15.13
C THR A 554 -34.72 -9.56 15.77
N ASP A 555 -34.08 -8.41 15.96
CA ASP A 555 -34.64 -7.16 16.50
C ASP A 555 -35.06 -6.17 15.40
N TYR A 556 -35.07 -6.58 14.13
CA TYR A 556 -35.52 -5.79 12.97
C TYR A 556 -34.65 -4.57 12.63
N GLY A 557 -33.39 -4.54 13.09
CA GLY A 557 -32.36 -3.56 12.70
C GLY A 557 -31.32 -4.15 11.73
N VAL A 558 -30.71 -3.32 10.89
CA VAL A 558 -29.56 -3.71 10.05
C VAL A 558 -28.33 -3.90 10.95
N VAL A 559 -27.78 -5.11 10.97
CA VAL A 559 -26.65 -5.48 11.86
C VAL A 559 -25.35 -5.75 11.13
N SER A 560 -25.41 -6.04 9.83
CA SER A 560 -24.21 -6.19 9.02
C SER A 560 -24.40 -5.62 7.62
N ILE A 561 -23.35 -4.99 7.14
CA ILE A 561 -23.15 -4.65 5.74
C ILE A 561 -21.84 -5.25 5.28
N THR A 562 -21.84 -5.84 4.09
CA THR A 562 -20.68 -6.52 3.52
C THR A 562 -20.41 -5.92 2.17
N LEU A 563 -19.19 -5.40 1.99
CA LEU A 563 -18.71 -4.97 0.69
C LEU A 563 -18.45 -6.21 -0.19
N THR A 564 -19.07 -6.26 -1.37
CA THR A 564 -18.90 -7.37 -2.33
C THR A 564 -17.97 -6.99 -3.49
N ASN A 565 -17.88 -5.69 -3.83
CA ASN A 565 -16.91 -5.14 -4.77
C ASN A 565 -16.55 -3.70 -4.35
N GLY A 566 -15.26 -3.38 -4.23
CA GLY A 566 -14.78 -2.05 -3.84
C GLY A 566 -14.93 -0.96 -4.91
N GLY A 567 -15.26 -1.34 -6.15
CA GLY A 567 -15.39 -0.42 -7.29
C GLY A 567 -14.06 0.26 -7.66
N SER A 568 -14.14 1.28 -8.51
CA SER A 568 -13.01 2.12 -8.94
C SER A 568 -13.50 3.52 -9.30
N GLY A 569 -12.67 4.55 -9.09
CA GLY A 569 -13.03 5.95 -9.39
C GLY A 569 -13.37 6.81 -8.17
N TYR A 570 -13.20 6.29 -6.95
CA TYR A 570 -13.50 7.02 -5.71
C TYR A 570 -12.29 7.80 -5.19
N SER A 571 -12.47 8.74 -4.26
CA SER A 571 -11.36 9.41 -3.59
C SER A 571 -11.63 9.58 -2.10
N GLN A 572 -10.55 9.66 -1.30
CA GLN A 572 -10.68 9.94 0.13
C GLN A 572 -11.27 11.34 0.39
N ALA A 573 -11.05 12.27 -0.54
CA ALA A 573 -11.63 13.62 -0.49
C ALA A 573 -13.15 13.62 -0.78
N ASN A 574 -13.67 12.62 -1.49
CA ASN A 574 -15.10 12.48 -1.82
C ASN A 574 -15.52 10.99 -1.72
N PRO A 575 -15.70 10.44 -0.50
CA PRO A 575 -16.16 9.07 -0.33
C PRO A 575 -17.61 8.89 -0.85
N PRO A 576 -17.98 7.71 -1.38
CA PRO A 576 -19.33 7.50 -1.88
C PRO A 576 -20.36 7.52 -0.75
N THR A 577 -21.51 8.11 -1.02
CA THR A 577 -22.68 8.01 -0.14
C THR A 577 -23.20 6.57 -0.12
N VAL A 578 -23.51 6.06 1.06
CA VAL A 578 -24.10 4.73 1.25
C VAL A 578 -25.53 4.92 1.75
N THR A 579 -26.49 4.29 1.08
CA THR A 579 -27.92 4.39 1.40
C THR A 579 -28.56 3.01 1.39
N PHE A 580 -29.71 2.91 2.07
CA PHE A 580 -30.51 1.69 2.13
C PHE A 580 -31.86 1.94 1.44
N SER A 581 -32.35 0.95 0.70
CA SER A 581 -33.68 1.00 0.06
C SER A 581 -34.41 -0.34 0.21
N GLY A 582 -35.73 -0.32 0.29
CA GLY A 582 -36.54 -1.53 0.52
C GLY A 582 -36.48 -2.06 1.96
N GLY A 583 -36.78 -3.34 2.15
CA GLY A 583 -36.71 -4.03 3.46
C GLY A 583 -37.98 -3.94 4.33
N GLY A 584 -39.11 -3.55 3.74
CA GLY A 584 -40.48 -3.52 4.28
C GLY A 584 -40.67 -2.87 5.66
N GLY A 585 -41.39 -1.74 5.67
CA GLY A 585 -41.77 -1.01 6.89
C GLY A 585 -40.66 -0.25 7.62
N GLY A 586 -39.40 -0.66 7.46
CA GLY A 586 -38.25 -0.13 8.20
C GLY A 586 -37.69 1.20 7.70
N SER A 587 -37.09 1.98 8.60
CA SER A 587 -36.42 3.25 8.27
C SER A 587 -35.28 3.58 9.24
N GLY A 588 -34.41 4.52 8.85
CA GLY A 588 -33.37 5.09 9.72
C GLY A 588 -32.01 4.40 9.68
N ALA A 589 -31.80 3.38 8.82
CA ALA A 589 -30.48 2.79 8.64
C ALA A 589 -29.52 3.77 7.91
N GLN A 590 -28.30 3.87 8.41
CA GLN A 590 -27.23 4.74 7.94
C GLN A 590 -25.94 3.93 7.81
N ALA A 591 -25.10 4.28 6.85
CA ALA A 591 -23.79 3.68 6.68
C ALA A 591 -22.83 4.68 6.03
N THR A 592 -21.54 4.49 6.26
CA THR A 592 -20.46 5.28 5.66
C THR A 592 -19.51 4.36 4.90
N ALA A 593 -18.88 4.89 3.86
CA ALA A 593 -17.84 4.21 3.09
C ALA A 593 -16.49 4.87 3.36
N THR A 594 -15.45 4.07 3.56
CA THR A 594 -14.07 4.56 3.64
C THR A 594 -13.35 4.25 2.33
N VAL A 595 -12.67 5.24 1.76
CA VAL A 595 -11.88 5.11 0.53
C VAL A 595 -10.40 5.18 0.88
N GLY A 596 -9.61 4.20 0.45
CA GLY A 596 -8.17 4.20 0.64
C GLY A 596 -7.42 3.63 -0.57
N SER A 597 -6.10 3.80 -0.59
CA SER A 597 -5.21 2.92 -1.36
C SER A 597 -5.26 1.53 -0.71
N SER A 598 -5.25 0.48 -1.53
CA SER A 598 -5.48 -0.92 -1.16
C SER A 598 -4.89 -1.35 0.19
N GLY A 599 -5.74 -1.93 1.06
CA GLY A 599 -5.38 -2.98 2.04
C GLY A 599 -4.70 -2.55 3.34
N ASN A 600 -5.02 -3.26 4.43
CA ASN A 600 -4.26 -3.20 5.68
C ASN A 600 -2.80 -3.56 5.37
N THR A 601 -1.92 -2.58 5.51
CA THR A 601 -0.50 -2.70 5.25
C THR A 601 0.12 -3.71 6.23
N MET A 602 0.73 -4.78 5.74
CA MET A 602 1.57 -5.67 6.54
C MET A 602 3.03 -5.20 6.49
N GLY A 603 3.77 -5.39 7.58
CA GLY A 603 5.16 -4.95 7.71
C GLY A 603 6.14 -5.90 7.00
N PRO A 604 7.39 -6.01 7.48
CA PRO A 604 8.38 -6.93 6.93
C PRO A 604 7.82 -8.35 6.72
N VAL A 605 8.05 -8.94 5.55
CA VAL A 605 7.75 -10.35 5.30
C VAL A 605 8.91 -11.20 5.82
N SER A 606 8.59 -12.22 6.62
CA SER A 606 9.53 -13.26 7.02
C SER A 606 9.36 -14.50 6.14
N LEU A 607 10.47 -15.11 5.75
CA LEU A 607 10.53 -16.37 5.03
C LEU A 607 10.97 -17.47 5.99
N LEU A 608 10.12 -18.49 6.14
CA LEU A 608 10.37 -19.65 6.98
C LEU A 608 10.56 -20.87 6.08
N THR A 609 11.61 -21.64 6.30
CA THR A 609 11.87 -22.90 5.58
C THR A 609 12.11 -24.02 6.59
N ALA A 610 11.36 -25.11 6.53
CA ALA A 610 11.46 -26.20 7.49
C ALA A 610 11.79 -27.53 6.82
N LEU A 611 12.74 -28.27 7.41
CA LEU A 611 13.03 -29.66 7.07
C LEU A 611 12.45 -30.58 8.13
N ALA A 612 11.74 -31.62 7.69
CA ALA A 612 11.37 -32.75 8.53
C ALA A 612 11.90 -34.07 7.99
N VAL A 613 12.25 -34.96 8.91
CA VAL A 613 12.80 -36.27 8.62
C VAL A 613 12.14 -37.30 9.52
N THR A 614 11.46 -38.28 8.94
CA THR A 614 10.81 -39.37 9.70
C THR A 614 11.83 -40.40 10.20
N PRO A 615 11.48 -41.26 11.17
CA PRO A 615 12.38 -42.30 11.66
C PRO A 615 12.89 -43.28 10.59
N SER A 616 12.09 -43.54 9.55
CA SER A 616 12.47 -44.35 8.37
C SER A 616 13.33 -43.59 7.36
N GLY A 617 13.55 -42.29 7.56
CA GLY A 617 14.44 -41.46 6.75
C GLY A 617 13.76 -40.69 5.62
N SER A 618 12.42 -40.72 5.50
CA SER A 618 11.71 -39.88 4.53
C SER A 618 11.89 -38.41 4.89
N ARG A 619 12.22 -37.59 3.88
CA ARG A 619 12.49 -36.15 4.03
C ARG A 619 11.43 -35.33 3.31
N ALA A 620 11.05 -34.20 3.89
CA ALA A 620 10.26 -33.19 3.22
C ALA A 620 10.70 -31.79 3.66
N MET A 621 10.64 -30.84 2.74
CA MET A 621 10.81 -29.42 3.02
C MET A 621 9.55 -28.65 2.64
N ALA A 622 9.25 -27.64 3.44
CA ALA A 622 8.19 -26.69 3.16
C ALA A 622 8.68 -25.27 3.47
N GLN A 623 8.12 -24.31 2.76
CA GLN A 623 8.46 -22.90 2.85
C GLN A 623 7.18 -22.08 3.03
N MET A 624 7.21 -21.15 3.98
CA MET A 624 6.10 -20.26 4.34
C MET A 624 6.57 -18.82 4.35
N GLU A 625 5.78 -17.95 3.74
CA GLU A 625 5.91 -16.51 3.88
C GLU A 625 4.88 -16.03 4.89
N THR A 626 5.35 -15.22 5.83
CA THR A 626 4.48 -14.71 6.89
C THR A 626 4.77 -13.26 7.18
N GLY A 627 3.73 -12.53 7.56
CA GLY A 627 3.87 -11.14 7.98
C GLY A 627 2.83 -10.80 9.03
N VAL A 628 2.98 -9.61 9.62
CA VAL A 628 2.08 -9.08 10.64
C VAL A 628 1.05 -8.18 9.96
N LEU A 629 -0.25 -8.36 10.25
CA LEU A 629 -1.26 -7.34 9.97
C LEU A 629 -1.03 -6.14 10.89
N TYR A 630 -0.69 -5.00 10.32
CA TYR A 630 -0.73 -3.74 11.05
C TYR A 630 -2.17 -3.23 10.90
N ASN A 631 -2.94 -3.29 11.98
CA ASN A 631 -4.07 -2.38 12.11
C ASN A 631 -3.46 -0.98 12.23
N SER A 632 -3.62 -0.15 11.21
CA SER A 632 -3.23 1.26 11.32
C SER A 632 -4.15 1.93 12.34
N TYR A 633 -3.78 1.88 13.63
CA TYR A 633 -4.26 2.87 14.58
C TYR A 633 -3.51 4.17 14.26
N THR A 634 -4.21 5.11 13.63
CA THR A 634 -3.69 6.45 13.45
C THR A 634 -3.88 7.17 14.78
N PHE A 635 -2.80 7.43 15.50
CA PHE A 635 -2.83 8.34 16.64
C PHE A 635 -3.36 9.69 16.16
N GLY A 636 -4.57 10.04 16.58
CA GLY A 636 -5.27 11.25 16.18
C GLY A 636 -5.56 12.13 17.38
N LEU A 637 -5.61 13.44 17.13
CA LEU A 637 -6.14 14.40 18.10
C LEU A 637 -7.66 14.38 18.03
N GLY A 638 -8.30 14.33 19.19
CA GLY A 638 -9.75 14.53 19.33
C GLY A 638 -10.14 16.00 19.37
N GLY A 639 -9.17 16.88 19.54
CA GLY A 639 -9.32 18.33 19.65
C GLY A 639 -7.99 18.97 20.01
N ALA A 640 -7.94 20.31 20.06
CA ALA A 640 -6.75 21.06 20.47
C ALA A 640 -6.22 20.58 21.84
N LEU A 641 -7.16 20.29 22.75
CA LEU A 641 -6.93 19.45 23.92
C LEU A 641 -7.66 18.11 23.73
N THR A 642 -6.92 17.01 23.90
CA THR A 642 -7.48 15.65 23.90
C THR A 642 -7.34 15.02 25.28
N LEU A 643 -8.44 14.49 25.83
CA LEU A 643 -8.49 13.81 27.12
C LEU A 643 -8.98 12.37 26.94
N ILE A 644 -8.27 11.41 27.53
CA ILE A 644 -8.69 10.00 27.51
C ILE A 644 -8.81 9.41 28.91
N GLY A 645 -9.99 8.86 29.18
CA GLY A 645 -10.29 8.09 30.38
C GLY A 645 -11.58 8.53 31.10
N PRO A 646 -12.08 7.71 32.02
CA PRO A 646 -13.33 7.98 32.73
C PRO A 646 -13.17 9.09 33.79
N ASN A 647 -14.23 9.88 33.99
CA ASN A 647 -14.35 10.90 35.05
C ASN A 647 -13.16 11.90 35.08
N PRO A 648 -12.93 12.69 34.02
CA PRO A 648 -11.83 13.63 33.98
C PRO A 648 -11.96 14.68 35.10
N ASN A 649 -10.84 15.03 35.73
CA ASN A 649 -10.77 16.19 36.62
C ASN A 649 -10.31 17.41 35.80
N PHE A 650 -11.16 18.43 35.69
CA PHE A 650 -10.91 19.57 34.82
C PHE A 650 -11.16 20.88 35.53
N GLY A 651 -10.30 21.86 35.28
CA GLY A 651 -10.49 23.22 35.76
C GLY A 651 -9.74 24.21 34.89
N THR A 652 -10.40 25.32 34.57
CA THR A 652 -9.88 26.36 33.67
C THR A 652 -9.98 27.76 34.29
N PRO A 653 -9.12 28.70 33.89
CA PRO A 653 -9.11 30.04 34.47
C PRO A 653 -10.32 30.87 34.03
N HIS A 654 -10.73 31.82 34.87
CA HIS A 654 -11.87 32.71 34.61
C HIS A 654 -11.49 33.95 33.77
N SER A 655 -10.29 33.95 33.17
CA SER A 655 -9.77 35.07 32.39
C SER A 655 -10.56 35.26 31.08
N ASN A 656 -10.89 36.50 30.73
CA ASN A 656 -11.54 36.78 29.45
C ASN A 656 -10.62 36.57 28.24
N ASN A 657 -9.30 36.66 28.42
CA ASN A 657 -8.31 36.54 27.35
C ASN A 657 -7.90 35.07 27.10
N PHE A 658 -8.31 34.14 27.96
CA PHE A 658 -8.04 32.71 27.80
C PHE A 658 -8.85 32.15 26.63
N GLN A 659 -8.23 31.38 25.74
CA GLN A 659 -8.94 30.68 24.66
C GLN A 659 -8.38 29.27 24.44
N MET A 660 -9.26 28.33 24.09
CA MET A 660 -8.90 27.05 23.48
C MET A 660 -9.49 27.01 22.09
N ILE A 661 -8.64 26.87 21.07
CA ILE A 661 -9.03 27.02 19.67
C ILE A 661 -8.60 25.77 18.90
N GLY A 662 -9.56 25.04 18.34
CA GLY A 662 -9.36 23.91 17.43
C GLY A 662 -9.34 24.29 15.94
N THR A 663 -9.61 25.55 15.59
CA THR A 663 -9.44 26.03 14.21
C THR A 663 -7.97 26.02 13.82
N ASP A 664 -7.60 25.38 12.71
CA ASP A 664 -6.20 25.29 12.28
C ASP A 664 -5.62 26.68 11.94
N CYS A 665 -4.39 26.90 12.41
CA CYS A 665 -3.66 28.13 12.16
C CYS A 665 -2.18 27.83 11.85
N PRO A 666 -1.85 27.43 10.60
CA PRO A 666 -0.50 26.99 10.23
C PRO A 666 0.56 28.10 10.24
N THR A 667 0.16 29.34 10.57
CA THR A 667 1.05 30.51 10.66
C THR A 667 1.00 31.17 12.04
N CYS A 668 0.35 30.56 13.03
CA CYS A 668 0.28 31.10 14.39
C CYS A 668 1.63 31.03 15.12
N ALA A 669 2.54 30.19 14.65
CA ALA A 669 3.93 30.12 15.08
C ALA A 669 4.88 30.04 13.86
N PRO A 670 6.20 30.27 14.04
CA PRO A 670 7.17 30.03 12.99
C PRO A 670 7.04 28.60 12.43
N VAL A 671 6.93 28.44 11.11
CA VAL A 671 6.61 27.15 10.50
C VAL A 671 7.82 26.21 10.52
N PRO A 672 7.68 24.95 10.98
CA PRO A 672 8.72 23.94 10.87
C PRO A 672 9.10 23.68 9.41
N SER A 673 10.40 23.46 9.16
CA SER A 673 10.85 23.13 7.81
C SER A 673 10.16 21.86 7.28
N GLY A 674 9.58 21.95 6.09
CA GLY A 674 8.90 20.83 5.42
C GLY A 674 7.40 20.67 5.69
N CYS A 675 6.79 21.53 6.51
CA CYS A 675 5.33 21.53 6.67
C CYS A 675 4.60 22.28 5.54
N ASN A 676 3.40 21.83 5.16
CA ASN A 676 2.50 22.52 4.25
C ASN A 676 1.71 23.59 5.01
N THR A 677 1.73 24.85 4.59
CA THR A 677 1.01 25.93 5.28
C THR A 677 -0.44 26.10 4.82
N THR A 678 -1.00 25.15 4.06
CA THR A 678 -2.40 25.17 3.67
C THR A 678 -3.24 24.77 4.88
N ALA A 679 -4.15 25.65 5.30
CA ALA A 679 -5.00 25.39 6.45
C ALA A 679 -5.85 24.12 6.25
N LEU A 680 -5.86 23.25 7.26
CA LEU A 680 -6.69 22.07 7.35
C LEU A 680 -8.07 22.41 7.94
N PRO A 681 -9.08 21.53 7.77
CA PRO A 681 -10.34 21.66 8.49
C PRO A 681 -10.12 21.81 9.99
N SER A 682 -10.90 22.67 10.63
CA SER A 682 -10.89 22.83 12.09
C SER A 682 -11.16 21.50 12.78
N ILE A 683 -10.45 21.26 13.88
CA ILE A 683 -10.79 20.23 14.87
C ILE A 683 -11.56 20.86 16.03
N ASP A 684 -12.03 20.02 16.95
CA ASP A 684 -12.76 20.49 18.13
C ASP A 684 -11.82 21.20 19.12
N ALA A 685 -12.36 22.09 19.97
CA ALA A 685 -11.54 22.73 21.00
C ALA A 685 -11.11 21.72 22.08
N ILE A 686 -12.04 20.87 22.53
CA ILE A 686 -11.75 19.76 23.44
C ILE A 686 -12.39 18.47 22.91
N GLY A 687 -11.56 17.47 22.66
CA GLY A 687 -11.98 16.10 22.41
C GLY A 687 -11.82 15.24 23.64
N ILE A 688 -12.87 14.54 24.05
CA ILE A 688 -12.82 13.58 25.16
C ILE A 688 -13.19 12.20 24.65
N ASP A 689 -12.42 11.20 25.01
CA ASP A 689 -12.76 9.80 24.80
C ASP A 689 -12.83 9.10 26.16
N ASP A 690 -13.95 8.44 26.43
CA ASP A 690 -14.10 7.54 27.58
C ASP A 690 -14.19 6.11 27.07
N PRO A 691 -13.06 5.37 27.04
CA PRO A 691 -13.02 4.00 26.53
C PRO A 691 -13.93 3.04 27.30
N THR A 692 -14.37 3.40 28.50
CA THR A 692 -15.30 2.58 29.30
C THR A 692 -16.77 2.83 28.94
N LYS A 693 -17.07 3.94 28.24
CA LYS A 693 -18.43 4.37 27.84
C LYS A 693 -18.42 5.12 26.49
N ALA A 694 -17.76 4.55 25.49
CA ALA A 694 -17.49 5.21 24.20
C ALA A 694 -18.74 5.73 23.45
N THR A 695 -19.93 5.17 23.71
CA THR A 695 -21.18 5.56 23.04
C THR A 695 -21.98 6.65 23.76
N ASN A 696 -21.69 6.91 25.05
CA ASN A 696 -22.32 7.97 25.85
C ASN A 696 -21.38 8.39 27.00
N PRO A 697 -20.29 9.11 26.70
CA PRO A 697 -19.28 9.44 27.70
C PRO A 697 -19.84 10.48 28.67
N SER A 698 -20.12 10.05 29.91
CA SER A 698 -20.43 10.98 31.00
C SER A 698 -19.32 12.02 31.23
N ALA A 699 -18.09 11.71 30.80
CA ALA A 699 -16.93 12.59 30.82
C ALA A 699 -17.13 13.89 30.05
N VAL A 700 -17.83 13.89 28.90
CA VAL A 700 -18.11 15.12 28.13
C VAL A 700 -18.96 16.09 28.96
N GLN A 701 -19.98 15.57 29.65
CA GLN A 701 -20.85 16.38 30.50
C GLN A 701 -20.14 16.88 31.76
N THR A 702 -19.22 16.11 32.31
CA THR A 702 -18.34 16.57 33.40
C THR A 702 -17.54 17.79 32.97
N ILE A 703 -16.86 17.72 31.81
CA ILE A 703 -16.08 18.86 31.31
C ILE A 703 -16.95 20.08 31.02
N LEU A 704 -18.10 19.90 30.37
CA LEU A 704 -19.05 21.00 30.11
C LEU A 704 -19.50 21.71 31.39
N GLY A 705 -19.67 20.97 32.49
CA GLY A 705 -20.01 21.52 33.80
C GLY A 705 -18.88 22.31 34.47
N ASP A 706 -17.63 22.01 34.13
CA ASP A 706 -16.42 22.59 34.73
C ASP A 706 -15.81 23.74 33.92
N LEU A 707 -16.34 24.04 32.72
CA LEU A 707 -15.81 25.10 31.85
C LEU A 707 -15.99 26.50 32.46
N ALA A 708 -14.88 27.21 32.65
CA ALA A 708 -14.90 28.64 32.86
C ALA A 708 -14.97 29.35 31.50
N LYS A 709 -15.91 30.29 31.31
CA LYS A 709 -16.12 31.03 30.05
C LYS A 709 -16.36 30.10 28.83
N PRO A 710 -17.50 29.38 28.77
CA PRO A 710 -17.79 28.39 27.71
C PRO A 710 -17.65 28.92 26.26
N ASN A 711 -17.85 30.22 26.02
CA ASN A 711 -17.72 30.81 24.69
C ASN A 711 -16.26 30.90 24.18
N ASN A 712 -15.27 30.60 25.03
CA ASN A 712 -13.85 30.71 24.68
C ASN A 712 -13.25 29.37 24.15
N TYR A 713 -14.08 28.36 23.96
CA TYR A 713 -13.72 27.05 23.41
C TYR A 713 -14.30 26.95 22.00
N LEU A 714 -13.46 27.26 21.00
CA LEU A 714 -13.84 27.46 19.61
C LEU A 714 -13.23 26.34 18.75
N GLY A 715 -13.98 25.75 17.83
CA GLY A 715 -13.43 24.71 16.95
C GLY A 715 -14.35 24.38 15.78
N ALA A 716 -14.47 23.10 15.45
CA ALA A 716 -15.33 22.62 14.37
C ALA A 716 -16.82 22.88 14.63
N ASN A 717 -17.24 22.92 15.91
CA ASN A 717 -18.63 23.20 16.29
C ASN A 717 -18.80 24.54 17.02
N SER A 718 -20.06 24.86 17.35
CA SER A 718 -20.39 26.05 18.14
C SER A 718 -19.85 25.96 19.57
N ALA A 719 -19.36 27.09 20.08
CA ALA A 719 -18.87 27.18 21.45
C ALA A 719 -19.97 26.94 22.51
N PRO A 720 -19.69 26.26 23.64
CA PRO A 720 -18.45 25.54 23.93
C PRO A 720 -18.28 24.29 23.06
N ASP A 721 -17.17 24.20 22.33
CA ASP A 721 -16.88 23.07 21.46
C ASP A 721 -16.16 21.95 22.23
N VAL A 722 -16.97 21.09 22.87
CA VAL A 722 -16.53 19.90 23.61
C VAL A 722 -17.27 18.70 23.09
N VAL A 723 -16.55 17.72 22.55
CA VAL A 723 -17.16 16.55 21.90
C VAL A 723 -16.61 15.24 22.41
N ASN A 724 -17.37 14.18 22.16
CA ASN A 724 -16.83 12.83 22.20
C ASN A 724 -15.95 12.61 20.97
N ALA A 725 -14.64 12.50 21.17
CA ALA A 725 -13.67 12.39 20.08
C ALA A 725 -13.72 11.04 19.35
N ASN A 726 -14.30 9.99 19.98
CA ASN A 726 -14.45 8.65 19.42
C ASN A 726 -13.18 8.15 18.70
N LEU A 727 -12.07 8.11 19.44
CA LEU A 727 -10.72 7.84 18.92
C LEU A 727 -10.48 6.34 18.61
N GLY A 728 -11.55 5.54 18.51
CA GLY A 728 -11.50 4.11 18.26
C GLY A 728 -11.23 3.26 19.50
N ASN A 729 -11.01 1.95 19.30
CA ASN A 729 -10.76 0.99 20.38
C ASN A 729 -9.29 1.04 20.86
N LEU A 730 -8.85 2.18 21.38
CA LEU A 730 -7.53 2.30 22.00
C LEU A 730 -7.55 1.70 23.41
N SER A 731 -6.58 0.85 23.76
CA SER A 731 -6.33 0.38 25.12
C SER A 731 -5.22 1.18 25.82
N ALA A 732 -5.25 1.23 27.15
CA ALA A 732 -4.20 1.89 27.93
C ALA A 732 -2.81 1.27 27.71
N SER A 733 -2.76 -0.04 27.44
CA SER A 733 -1.54 -0.75 27.04
C SER A 733 -0.99 -0.28 25.69
N GLU A 734 -1.84 -0.06 24.69
CA GLU A 734 -1.42 0.43 23.38
C GLU A 734 -0.89 1.87 23.46
N LEU A 735 -1.50 2.69 24.31
CA LEU A 735 -1.03 4.06 24.55
C LEU A 735 0.30 4.09 25.34
N ASN A 736 0.53 3.13 26.24
CA ASN A 736 1.83 2.95 26.89
C ASN A 736 2.91 2.47 25.91
N LEU A 737 2.55 1.62 24.94
CA LEU A 737 3.45 1.20 23.86
C LEU A 737 3.80 2.37 22.93
N PHE A 738 2.83 3.22 22.60
CA PHE A 738 3.08 4.47 21.88
C PHE A 738 4.15 5.31 22.59
N MET A 739 3.99 5.53 23.90
CA MET A 739 4.97 6.29 24.66
C MET A 739 6.37 5.66 24.63
N GLY A 740 6.48 4.33 24.63
CA GLY A 740 7.76 3.65 24.42
C GLY A 740 8.40 3.93 23.05
N GLN A 741 7.60 4.14 22.02
CA GLN A 741 8.07 4.49 20.67
C GLN A 741 8.43 5.97 20.57
N VAL A 742 7.66 6.86 21.19
CA VAL A 742 8.06 8.26 21.34
C VAL A 742 9.41 8.34 22.03
N ALA A 743 9.63 7.58 23.11
CA ALA A 743 10.94 7.51 23.77
C ALA A 743 12.05 6.98 22.85
N SER A 744 11.74 6.04 21.95
CA SER A 744 12.72 5.49 21.01
C SER A 744 13.05 6.44 19.85
N ALA A 745 12.09 7.28 19.46
CA ALA A 745 12.24 8.32 18.45
C ALA A 745 12.75 9.65 19.02
N ALA A 746 12.79 9.77 20.34
CA ALA A 746 13.16 10.99 21.02
C ALA A 746 14.61 11.39 20.73
N THR A 747 14.80 12.68 20.47
CA THR A 747 16.12 13.30 20.41
C THR A 747 16.82 13.20 21.76
N ASN A 748 16.06 13.39 22.85
CA ASN A 748 16.57 13.28 24.22
C ASN A 748 15.60 12.48 25.10
N VAL A 749 16.14 11.54 25.88
CA VAL A 749 15.39 10.75 26.86
C VAL A 749 15.95 11.02 28.25
N TYR A 750 15.08 11.38 29.19
CA TYR A 750 15.43 11.72 30.57
C TYR A 750 14.82 10.69 31.51
N GLY A 751 15.68 9.96 32.22
CA GLY A 751 15.27 8.85 33.11
C GLY A 751 15.03 7.54 32.36
N THR A 752 14.49 6.54 33.08
CA THR A 752 14.12 5.23 32.52
C THR A 752 12.80 4.73 33.12
N PRO A 753 12.16 3.70 32.54
CA PRO A 753 10.92 3.13 33.10
C PRO A 753 11.04 2.68 34.56
N THR A 754 12.25 2.28 35.00
CA THR A 754 12.53 1.81 36.37
C THR A 754 13.18 2.87 37.26
N ALA A 755 13.58 4.02 36.71
CA ALA A 755 14.23 5.10 37.43
C ALA A 755 13.72 6.45 36.90
N SER A 756 12.58 6.89 37.44
CA SER A 756 11.96 8.16 37.07
C SER A 756 12.76 9.37 37.58
N VAL A 757 12.80 10.44 36.79
CA VAL A 757 13.44 11.72 37.13
C VAL A 757 12.40 12.79 37.47
N ASN A 758 12.82 13.80 38.23
CA ASN A 758 11.99 14.97 38.53
C ASN A 758 12.70 16.23 38.04
N ASN A 759 12.03 17.00 37.17
CA ASN A 759 12.51 18.28 36.63
C ASN A 759 13.92 18.24 36.03
N PRO A 760 14.21 17.32 35.08
CA PRO A 760 15.47 17.36 34.34
C PRO A 760 15.61 18.67 33.53
N THR A 761 16.83 19.08 33.24
CA THR A 761 17.09 20.14 32.24
C THR A 761 16.85 19.56 30.85
N ILE A 762 15.82 20.04 30.14
CA ILE A 762 15.44 19.55 28.81
C ILE A 762 15.97 20.43 27.66
N ASN A 763 15.92 19.93 26.42
CA ASN A 763 16.30 20.68 25.23
C ASN A 763 15.08 21.35 24.61
N LEU A 764 14.93 22.66 24.84
CA LEU A 764 13.77 23.42 24.36
C LEU A 764 13.63 23.48 22.82
N GLY A 765 14.62 23.06 22.02
CA GLY A 765 14.55 23.07 20.57
C GLY A 765 14.44 24.48 19.96
N THR A 766 14.27 24.55 18.64
CA THR A 766 14.04 25.80 17.89
C THR A 766 13.04 25.56 16.75
N ALA A 767 12.47 26.62 16.17
CA ALA A 767 11.58 26.50 15.02
C ALA A 767 12.20 25.75 13.81
N ALA A 768 13.49 25.97 13.55
CA ALA A 768 14.21 25.31 12.47
C ALA A 768 14.59 23.85 12.82
N ASN A 769 14.87 23.60 14.09
CA ASN A 769 15.29 22.29 14.61
C ASN A 769 14.47 21.96 15.87
N PRO A 770 13.22 21.51 15.72
CA PRO A 770 12.40 21.12 16.85
C PRO A 770 12.96 19.85 17.52
N ALA A 771 12.84 19.75 18.85
CA ALA A 771 13.33 18.61 19.62
C ALA A 771 12.19 17.64 19.98
N ILE A 772 12.49 16.35 20.08
CA ILE A 772 11.59 15.37 20.69
C ILE A 772 12.20 15.01 22.05
N ASP A 773 11.60 15.52 23.12
CA ASP A 773 12.03 15.31 24.49
C ASP A 773 11.08 14.36 25.23
N PHE A 774 11.64 13.31 25.82
CA PHE A 774 10.89 12.30 26.57
C PHE A 774 11.34 12.24 28.02
N VAL A 775 10.43 12.44 28.97
CA VAL A 775 10.70 12.43 30.42
C VAL A 775 9.96 11.27 31.08
N TYR A 776 10.73 10.29 31.58
CA TYR A 776 10.22 9.28 32.50
C TYR A 776 10.12 9.91 33.91
N GLY A 777 8.97 10.46 34.27
CA GLY A 777 8.74 11.09 35.58
C GLY A 777 8.08 12.46 35.47
N ASN A 778 8.26 13.31 36.47
CA ASN A 778 7.62 14.62 36.52
C ASN A 778 8.49 15.70 35.88
N TYR A 779 7.85 16.67 35.22
CA TYR A 779 8.53 17.83 34.65
C TYR A 779 7.78 19.12 34.95
N SER A 780 8.53 20.17 35.26
CA SER A 780 8.02 21.51 35.54
C SER A 780 8.76 22.51 34.66
N MET A 781 8.00 23.23 33.83
CA MET A 781 8.51 24.27 32.96
C MET A 781 8.24 25.66 33.59
N GLY A 782 9.30 26.47 33.67
CA GLY A 782 9.22 27.88 34.05
C GLY A 782 8.96 28.79 32.83
N PRO A 783 9.18 30.12 32.96
CA PRO A 783 9.04 31.06 31.86
C PRO A 783 10.06 30.77 30.76
N SER A 784 9.62 30.16 29.68
CA SER A 784 10.49 29.69 28.59
C SER A 784 9.64 29.43 27.34
N THR A 785 10.30 29.39 26.18
CA THR A 785 9.68 29.01 24.90
C THR A 785 10.35 27.75 24.37
N GLY A 786 9.56 26.72 24.07
CA GLY A 786 10.05 25.48 23.47
C GLY A 786 9.39 25.13 22.14
N TYR A 787 10.02 24.22 21.40
CA TYR A 787 9.65 23.78 20.06
C TYR A 787 9.81 22.26 19.89
N GLY A 788 8.74 21.59 19.48
CA GLY A 788 8.74 20.18 19.12
C GLY A 788 7.82 19.32 19.99
N ILE A 789 8.23 18.10 20.31
CA ILE A 789 7.39 17.15 21.07
C ILE A 789 7.90 17.04 22.50
N LEU A 790 7.03 17.27 23.47
CA LEU A 790 7.31 17.03 24.88
C LEU A 790 6.43 15.91 25.41
N ALA A 791 7.05 14.78 25.77
CA ALA A 791 6.38 13.60 26.30
C ALA A 791 6.76 13.37 27.77
N VAL A 792 5.78 13.23 28.66
CA VAL A 792 5.97 13.12 30.10
C VAL A 792 5.11 11.97 30.65
N THR A 793 5.72 11.04 31.39
CA THR A 793 4.99 9.92 31.99
C THR A 793 4.39 10.24 33.36
N GLY A 794 4.89 11.27 34.03
CA GLY A 794 4.41 11.75 35.33
C GLY A 794 3.48 12.98 35.19
N THR A 795 3.61 13.90 36.14
CA THR A 795 2.88 15.18 36.14
C THR A 795 3.68 16.22 35.36
N LEU A 796 3.01 16.90 34.41
CA LEU A 796 3.57 18.07 33.72
C LEU A 796 3.04 19.35 34.37
N THR A 797 3.93 20.21 34.86
CA THR A 797 3.57 21.50 35.46
C THR A 797 4.11 22.66 34.63
N PHE A 798 3.25 23.60 34.24
CA PHE A 798 3.66 24.88 33.68
C PHE A 798 3.53 25.99 34.72
N SER A 799 4.52 26.88 34.77
CA SER A 799 4.59 27.99 35.72
C SER A 799 5.04 29.30 35.05
N GLY A 800 4.32 30.40 35.30
CA GLY A 800 4.67 31.74 34.81
C GLY A 800 4.21 32.00 33.37
N ASP A 801 5.02 32.74 32.59
CA ASP A 801 4.76 33.07 31.18
C ASP A 801 5.51 32.09 30.26
N TYR A 802 4.86 30.99 29.90
CA TYR A 802 5.45 29.90 29.13
C TYR A 802 4.84 29.81 27.73
N SER A 803 5.59 29.35 26.74
CA SER A 803 5.07 29.06 25.41
C SER A 803 5.64 27.75 24.88
N TRP A 804 4.82 26.99 24.15
CA TRP A 804 5.26 25.75 23.51
C TRP A 804 4.69 25.68 22.10
N ASN A 805 5.56 25.53 21.11
CA ASN A 805 5.15 25.28 19.73
C ASN A 805 5.38 23.81 19.44
N GLY A 806 4.32 23.01 19.48
CA GLY A 806 4.38 21.59 19.18
C GLY A 806 3.41 20.71 19.96
N MET A 807 3.63 19.41 19.89
CA MET A 807 2.81 18.41 20.57
C MET A 807 3.25 18.20 22.02
N ILE A 808 2.28 18.09 22.94
CA ILE A 808 2.51 17.72 24.34
C ILE A 808 1.77 16.42 24.65
N LEU A 809 2.48 15.42 25.14
CA LEU A 809 1.96 14.11 25.52
C LEU A 809 2.14 13.90 27.03
N VAL A 810 1.04 13.88 27.79
CA VAL A 810 1.03 13.61 29.23
C VAL A 810 0.31 12.27 29.46
N ILE A 811 1.06 11.18 29.31
CA ILE A 811 0.53 9.82 29.28
C ILE A 811 1.25 8.96 30.31
N GLY A 812 0.51 8.46 31.31
CA GLY A 812 1.04 7.73 32.45
C GLY A 812 0.24 8.09 33.69
N ASN A 813 0.76 9.00 34.52
CA ASN A 813 -0.05 9.60 35.60
C ASN A 813 -1.18 10.49 35.05
N GLY A 814 -1.05 11.00 33.83
CA GLY A 814 -2.11 11.73 33.13
C GLY A 814 -2.51 13.04 33.80
N ALA A 815 -1.55 13.74 34.42
CA ALA A 815 -1.80 14.98 35.16
C ALA A 815 -1.05 16.16 34.55
N SER A 816 -1.78 17.17 34.10
CA SER A 816 -1.25 18.46 33.64
C SER A 816 -1.73 19.59 34.55
N ILE A 817 -0.79 20.37 35.07
CA ILE A 817 -1.06 21.50 35.96
C ILE A 817 -0.52 22.76 35.30
N MET A 818 -1.36 23.76 35.11
CA MET A 818 -0.99 25.03 34.50
C MET A 818 -1.22 26.16 35.51
N SER A 819 -0.13 26.83 35.90
CA SER A 819 -0.12 27.86 36.93
C SER A 819 0.63 29.11 36.46
N GLY A 820 0.20 30.29 36.91
CA GLY A 820 0.85 31.56 36.57
C GLY A 820 0.09 32.44 35.58
N GLY A 821 0.39 33.74 35.58
CA GLY A 821 -0.20 34.70 34.65
C GLY A 821 0.78 35.17 33.59
N GLY A 822 0.27 35.44 32.39
CA GLY A 822 1.08 35.75 31.20
C GLY A 822 0.24 35.83 29.92
N ASN A 823 0.92 35.88 28.76
CA ASN A 823 0.32 35.84 27.42
C ASN A 823 0.84 34.66 26.58
N GLY A 824 1.71 33.82 27.13
CA GLY A 824 2.30 32.69 26.42
C GLY A 824 1.29 31.59 26.10
N GLN A 825 1.45 30.98 24.92
CA GLN A 825 0.47 30.07 24.33
C GLN A 825 1.09 28.71 23.99
N ILE A 826 0.25 27.66 23.99
CA ILE A 826 0.58 26.38 23.36
C ILE A 826 0.02 26.40 21.94
N VAL A 827 0.89 26.34 20.94
CA VAL A 827 0.53 26.26 19.51
C VAL A 827 0.86 24.85 19.03
N GLY A 828 -0.16 24.04 18.71
CA GLY A 828 -0.02 22.61 18.44
C GLY A 828 -1.15 21.81 19.08
N GLY A 829 -0.84 20.82 19.90
CA GLY A 829 -1.85 19.98 20.55
C GLY A 829 -1.41 19.44 21.90
N VAL A 830 -2.38 19.18 22.78
CA VAL A 830 -2.14 18.59 24.10
C VAL A 830 -2.95 17.31 24.24
N TYR A 831 -2.29 16.23 24.66
CA TYR A 831 -2.91 14.93 24.84
C TYR A 831 -2.66 14.42 26.26
N VAL A 832 -3.74 14.11 27.00
CA VAL A 832 -3.64 13.72 28.41
C VAL A 832 -4.41 12.43 28.64
N ALA A 833 -3.72 11.42 29.16
CA ALA A 833 -4.32 10.13 29.50
C ALA A 833 -3.67 9.55 30.76
N ASN A 834 -4.50 9.09 31.69
CA ASN A 834 -4.02 8.32 32.84
C ASN A 834 -4.03 6.83 32.46
N THR A 835 -2.86 6.26 32.28
CA THR A 835 -2.63 4.86 31.92
C THR A 835 -1.88 4.10 33.02
N SER A 836 -1.76 4.72 34.21
CA SER A 836 -1.11 4.10 35.36
C SER A 836 -1.81 2.78 35.71
N GLY A 837 -1.04 1.71 35.85
CA GLY A 837 -1.57 0.36 36.09
C GLY A 837 -2.10 -0.39 34.86
N ASN A 838 -1.81 0.07 33.63
CA ASN A 838 -2.24 -0.55 32.36
C ASN A 838 -3.77 -0.56 32.15
N SER A 839 -4.48 0.36 32.78
CA SER A 839 -5.90 0.63 32.57
C SER A 839 -6.14 2.13 32.48
N PHE A 840 -7.21 2.57 31.82
CA PHE A 840 -7.55 3.99 31.80
C PHE A 840 -8.08 4.44 33.16
N GLY A 841 -7.30 5.26 33.84
CA GLY A 841 -7.72 6.04 35.00
C GLY A 841 -8.27 7.40 34.61
N SER A 842 -8.61 8.21 35.60
CA SER A 842 -9.08 9.57 35.37
C SER A 842 -7.94 10.50 34.96
N PRO A 843 -8.00 11.15 33.79
CA PRO A 843 -7.06 12.20 33.42
C PRO A 843 -7.36 13.47 34.22
N SER A 844 -6.33 14.30 34.45
CA SER A 844 -6.44 15.55 35.21
C SER A 844 -5.79 16.70 34.46
N VAL A 845 -6.56 17.76 34.18
CA VAL A 845 -6.04 19.04 33.68
C VAL A 845 -6.56 20.16 34.57
N SER A 846 -5.65 20.81 35.30
CA SER A 846 -6.00 21.91 36.20
C SER A 846 -5.25 23.17 35.83
N TRP A 847 -5.99 24.26 35.62
CA TRP A 847 -5.45 25.53 35.20
C TRP A 847 -5.96 26.66 36.09
N ASN A 848 -5.08 27.20 36.92
CA ASN A 848 -5.40 28.19 37.97
C ASN A 848 -4.77 29.58 37.72
N GLY A 849 -4.10 29.77 36.59
CA GLY A 849 -3.42 31.01 36.21
C GLY A 849 -4.26 31.89 35.27
N GLY A 850 -4.42 33.18 35.57
CA GLY A 850 -5.15 34.14 34.70
C GLY A 850 -4.25 34.86 33.69
N GLY A 851 -4.77 35.19 32.50
CA GLY A 851 -3.98 35.80 31.41
C GLY A 851 -4.52 35.46 30.02
N GLY A 852 -3.70 35.64 28.98
CA GLY A 852 -3.98 35.22 27.60
C GLY A 852 -3.55 33.79 27.26
N ASN A 853 -3.02 33.05 28.25
CA ASN A 853 -2.51 31.70 28.02
C ASN A 853 -3.63 30.77 27.54
N GLY A 854 -3.35 29.90 26.58
CA GLY A 854 -4.35 29.07 25.92
C GLY A 854 -3.74 28.01 25.01
N ILE A 855 -4.59 27.26 24.31
CA ILE A 855 -4.18 26.25 23.32
C ILE A 855 -4.75 26.67 21.96
N GLN A 856 -3.91 26.70 20.94
CA GLN A 856 -4.27 26.95 19.55
C GLN A 856 -3.79 25.78 18.70
N TYR A 857 -4.73 25.11 18.04
CA TYR A 857 -4.39 24.06 17.10
C TYR A 857 -3.65 24.62 15.89
N ASP A 858 -2.58 23.94 15.53
CA ASP A 858 -1.77 24.20 14.35
C ASP A 858 -1.26 22.84 13.87
N HIS A 859 -1.70 22.41 12.68
CA HIS A 859 -1.37 21.09 12.16
C HIS A 859 0.12 20.92 11.85
N CYS A 860 0.86 22.02 11.60
CA CYS A 860 2.31 21.98 11.41
C CYS A 860 3.05 21.67 12.71
N TRP A 861 2.53 22.17 13.83
CA TRP A 861 3.10 21.92 15.14
C TRP A 861 2.50 20.68 15.83
N ALA A 862 1.31 20.23 15.43
CA ALA A 862 0.67 19.01 15.91
C ALA A 862 0.92 17.81 14.99
N ASP A 863 0.17 17.68 13.89
CA ASP A 863 0.14 16.48 13.03
C ASP A 863 1.45 16.25 12.28
N TYR A 864 2.05 17.31 11.75
CA TYR A 864 3.35 17.20 11.08
C TYR A 864 4.46 16.80 12.07
N MET A 865 4.43 17.30 13.31
CA MET A 865 5.37 16.85 14.34
C MET A 865 5.12 15.41 14.75
N LEU A 866 3.85 15.00 14.94
CA LEU A 866 3.50 13.60 15.18
C LEU A 866 3.99 12.67 14.07
N SER A 867 3.96 13.12 12.80
CA SER A 867 4.50 12.34 11.67
C SER A 867 6.00 12.04 11.77
N LYS A 868 6.74 12.75 12.63
CA LYS A 868 8.16 12.50 12.91
C LYS A 868 8.38 11.38 13.92
N ILE A 869 7.37 11.03 14.71
CA ILE A 869 7.37 9.80 15.47
C ILE A 869 7.01 8.69 14.47
N PRO A 870 7.77 7.58 14.42
CA PRO A 870 7.36 6.41 13.65
C PRO A 870 5.89 6.11 13.97
N PRO A 871 5.04 5.78 12.97
CA PRO A 871 3.66 5.44 13.25
C PRO A 871 3.64 4.41 14.36
N LEU A 872 2.64 4.51 15.26
CA LEU A 872 2.42 3.55 16.32
C LEU A 872 2.74 2.18 15.73
N VAL A 873 3.85 1.52 16.11
CA VAL A 873 3.98 0.10 15.82
C VAL A 873 2.82 -0.42 16.63
N PRO A 874 1.70 -0.80 15.99
CA PRO A 874 0.55 -1.22 16.76
C PRO A 874 1.09 -2.34 17.63
N ALA A 875 0.51 -2.53 18.81
CA ALA A 875 0.53 -3.88 19.33
C ALA A 875 0.08 -4.74 18.14
N ALA A 876 1.01 -5.53 17.56
CA ALA A 876 0.71 -6.35 16.39
C ALA A 876 -0.63 -6.99 16.70
N SER A 877 -1.63 -6.86 15.82
CA SER A 877 -2.98 -7.33 16.14
C SER A 877 -2.91 -8.63 16.96
N PRO A 878 -3.73 -8.86 18.01
CA PRO A 878 -3.78 -10.19 18.64
C PRO A 878 -4.08 -11.32 17.63
N SER A 879 -4.37 -10.98 16.37
CA SER A 879 -4.32 -11.86 15.20
C SER A 879 -2.93 -12.43 14.94
N ALA A 880 -2.87 -13.75 14.79
CA ALA A 880 -1.67 -14.48 14.39
C ALA A 880 -0.98 -13.87 13.16
N LEU A 881 0.35 -14.00 13.12
CA LEU A 881 1.16 -13.84 11.91
C LEU A 881 0.45 -14.51 10.73
N GLN A 882 0.06 -13.72 9.73
CA GLN A 882 -0.69 -14.25 8.60
C GLN A 882 0.22 -15.03 7.68
N ILE A 883 -0.29 -16.15 7.16
CA ILE A 883 0.37 -16.88 6.09
C ILE A 883 0.05 -16.13 4.79
N ILE A 884 1.08 -15.57 4.16
CA ILE A 884 0.97 -14.89 2.87
C ILE A 884 1.01 -15.93 1.75
N SER A 885 1.95 -16.86 1.85
CA SER A 885 2.06 -18.00 0.95
C SER A 885 2.66 -19.21 1.66
N LEU A 886 2.39 -20.39 1.11
CA LEU A 886 2.89 -21.66 1.60
C LEU A 886 3.14 -22.58 0.40
N ARG A 887 4.32 -23.21 0.36
CA ARG A 887 4.68 -24.18 -0.68
C ARG A 887 5.50 -25.33 -0.11
N THR A 888 5.36 -26.51 -0.72
CA THR A 888 6.28 -27.64 -0.51
C THR A 888 7.42 -27.56 -1.51
N LEU A 889 8.64 -27.85 -1.05
CA LEU A 889 9.82 -27.87 -1.92
C LEU A 889 10.08 -29.29 -2.40
N PHE A 890 10.46 -29.41 -3.67
CA PHE A 890 10.86 -30.70 -4.24
C PHE A 890 12.22 -31.08 -3.67
N TYR A 891 12.27 -32.27 -3.05
CA TYR A 891 13.48 -32.92 -2.56
C TYR A 891 13.68 -34.24 -3.29
#